data_AF-A0AA37I6Z2-F1
#
_entry.id   AF-A0AA37I6Z2-F1
#
_cell.length_a   1.000
_cell.length_b   1.000
_cell.length_c   1.000
_cell.angle_alpha   90.00
_cell.angle_beta   90.00
_cell.angle_gamma   90.00
#
_symmetry.space_group_name_H-M   'P 1'
#
loop_
_entity.id
_entity.type
_entity.pdbx_description
1 polymer ?
#
loop_
_entity_poly.entity_id
_entity_poly.type
_entity_poly.pdbx_seq_one_letter_code
_entity_poly.pdbx_strand_id
1 'polypeptide(L)'
;MAETYISQIKSTEWVDLSNEHKRIRTSLEHVIENTCCSNGYSQPIMLQGAFGIGKTATLNYLFHYAWEVLKVPTFHLLLSDLVDIIKEVAKQQGVDQIQNEDLGLIIKNTIDNQIQKLKNEDWSNLTNVMFPEFTSMDIEHPLVLETYLKDFEAVQIDADIDEKTKDLLSKGFTKEVIEEALNSKNVPLLLIDEFESKFTDLKKIVTSSGGGILRALFDQVVSNKPFYLIIGNGPGSAYEISKEQGTEESTDNEAAGNRRLKPMQIPFPTVQLLQQKFMHGECKGYVNFIWWVSRCRPGQIKRLHDTIDYKIYSNLDFSVFITQSIFSEPIDGTGNDAVKYLKTEYFNSIDSNLWASMGTWLLNFEPCKINVTRDVRDALMRCADAFFVSEETVKSEKIAVGLQKDLSKYLKIKQDEGLYPRVDYLKNLHKYFSYVLNACSNADGEIAFKTASRRYEESFTKAFAIPMLEIVYDFISQYEDDNDVSFKQTKDFILDCIKWTENAVEERDLNLKYDETYRLFDYSRCDLRPNDEVMIQYSFDSIRQMIEQPIGDPRLKYKDASLDVLLSSVSMNNAAIAFAEKSDCKILFIPQLEDNAIKEYLKRVKSFVSASMSHMLHRGVETMRIVFLGNQDYIGEFKDEVLKTANGELTPAAKMSKIGIDSYDEFNFKFGGKTCDFIDSVVKIIIIGSSKGTLSDSHPDNCYDIVKVMETISLSSWSPRKEDRRTIEHYSKLVTEGENSTIDTISRKAIELYHNALGNLLCPLERYDSNLDYELSTLFDENTITYEPLSRFVCMMYIIEHAGKCQAVSQNLLELLKMVGVRSNPLYFEPKVEESSVHESYHLDQIHNILKNSDKVNYLLKHIDTSTDLYVAINNFTSMLVDEKIAGNLTHQFIKFLRNDISNHWIGEYNSVMSKYSSYEGDMLVRLSYAMSVSKMVSYDKLRQETVNRVDTSINHIQEKRSEIVDTIEDFKTDLYPIGSRHFGEPLAGYIQLLQRIISMCKLIKQELEDDSASLSTYLILETLSWRVENMKTSINTLCGQLKDIAERISRKRTEIRTKYQVPIDALLENQWVSLLINDCAPIGTIKPPFDNDILWKKYAWKIGSSDKMKYIMFEMNPSPKDKEAYFKFEDIESIRKTIESVYTDLCNSAYVPIHNLCKESLSRVQNYTTLQTYIENLINNKQDDTDR
;
A
#
# COMPACT_ATOMS: atom_id res chain seq x y z
N MET A 1 29.13 47.31 -11.93
CA MET A 1 28.77 47.10 -10.52
C MET A 1 27.29 46.78 -10.53
N ALA A 2 26.94 45.52 -10.34
CA ALA A 2 25.54 45.11 -10.27
C ALA A 2 25.06 45.42 -8.86
N GLU A 3 24.62 46.65 -8.63
CA GLU A 3 23.75 46.95 -7.50
C GLU A 3 22.43 46.25 -7.79
N THR A 4 22.24 45.09 -7.17
CA THR A 4 20.96 44.41 -7.09
C THR A 4 19.92 45.44 -6.64
N TYR A 5 18.89 45.70 -7.46
CA TYR A 5 17.75 46.60 -7.19
C TYR A 5 16.83 46.06 -6.06
N ILE A 6 17.44 45.44 -5.06
CA ILE A 6 16.83 45.20 -3.75
C ILE A 6 16.71 46.60 -3.13
N SER A 7 15.53 46.93 -2.59
CA SER A 7 15.33 48.20 -1.87
C SER A 7 16.33 48.25 -0.73
N GLN A 8 17.38 49.07 -0.88
CA GLN A 8 18.33 49.35 0.18
C GLN A 8 17.68 50.33 1.14
N ILE A 9 17.79 50.06 2.44
CA ILE A 9 17.20 50.98 3.43
C ILE A 9 17.85 52.37 3.35
N LYS A 10 19.14 52.44 3.04
CA LYS A 10 19.91 53.71 3.05
C LYS A 10 19.53 54.68 1.92
N SER A 11 18.96 54.18 0.83
CA SER A 11 18.55 54.96 -0.33
C SER A 11 17.09 54.63 -0.70
N THR A 12 16.22 54.65 0.30
CA THR A 12 14.81 54.28 0.11
C THR A 12 14.12 55.25 -0.84
N GLU A 13 13.56 54.71 -1.92
CA GLU A 13 12.73 55.46 -2.86
C GLU A 13 11.34 54.80 -2.99
N TRP A 14 10.30 55.57 -2.70
CA TRP A 14 8.92 55.14 -2.80
C TRP A 14 8.21 55.81 -3.97
N VAL A 15 7.50 55.01 -4.77
CA VAL A 15 6.73 55.46 -5.93
C VAL A 15 5.33 54.89 -5.89
N ASP A 16 4.30 55.73 -6.01
CA ASP A 16 2.91 55.30 -6.12
C ASP A 16 2.62 54.81 -7.56
N LEU A 17 3.06 53.59 -7.91
CA LEU A 17 2.93 53.00 -9.26
C LEU A 17 1.49 52.84 -9.75
N SER A 18 0.51 52.85 -8.85
CA SER A 18 -0.92 52.88 -9.18
C SER A 18 -1.75 53.50 -8.07
N ASN A 19 -3.02 53.81 -8.36
CA ASN A 19 -3.98 54.28 -7.36
C ASN A 19 -4.18 53.30 -6.19
N GLU A 20 -4.01 52.00 -6.44
CA GLU A 20 -4.16 50.99 -5.41
C GLU A 20 -2.93 50.92 -4.50
N HIS A 21 -1.71 51.09 -5.06
CA HIS A 21 -0.50 51.26 -4.26
C HIS A 21 -0.62 52.48 -3.33
N LYS A 22 -1.15 53.61 -3.85
CA LYS A 22 -1.45 54.80 -3.05
C LYS A 22 -2.43 54.50 -1.91
N ARG A 23 -3.51 53.75 -2.17
CA ARG A 23 -4.50 53.37 -1.15
C ARG A 23 -3.89 52.49 -0.07
N ILE A 24 -3.03 51.55 -0.44
CA ILE A 24 -2.33 50.68 0.52
C ILE A 24 -1.43 51.52 1.40
N ARG A 25 -0.59 52.37 0.80
CA ARG A 25 0.28 53.29 1.54
C ARG A 25 -0.50 54.14 2.53
N THR A 26 -1.51 54.88 2.08
CA THR A 26 -2.28 55.78 2.97
C THR A 26 -3.07 55.02 4.03
N SER A 27 -3.53 53.80 3.73
CA SER A 27 -4.15 52.93 4.73
C SER A 27 -3.16 52.46 5.79
N LEU A 28 -1.93 52.12 5.41
CA LEU A 28 -0.88 51.70 6.35
C LEU A 28 -0.43 52.87 7.23
N GLU A 29 -0.17 54.04 6.63
CA GLU A 29 0.15 55.29 7.34
C GLU A 29 -0.90 55.59 8.42
N HIS A 30 -2.19 55.59 8.02
CA HIS A 30 -3.30 55.87 8.92
C HIS A 30 -3.42 54.85 10.05
N VAL A 31 -3.22 53.56 9.75
CA VAL A 31 -3.30 52.50 10.77
C VAL A 31 -2.15 52.61 11.77
N ILE A 32 -0.92 52.91 11.31
CA ILE A 32 0.23 53.10 12.21
C ILE A 32 0.03 54.33 13.09
N GLU A 33 -0.39 55.47 12.51
CA GLU A 33 -0.66 56.69 13.27
C GLU A 33 -1.76 56.47 14.34
N ASN A 34 -2.87 55.84 13.95
CA ASN A 34 -3.97 55.55 14.87
C ASN A 34 -3.53 54.61 16.00
N THR A 35 -2.78 53.55 15.68
CA THR A 35 -2.46 52.50 16.66
C THR A 35 -1.28 52.87 17.55
N CYS A 36 -0.21 53.42 16.98
CA CYS A 36 1.06 53.67 17.68
C CYS A 36 1.07 55.02 18.40
N CYS A 37 0.43 56.05 17.83
CA CYS A 37 0.43 57.41 18.39
C CYS A 37 -0.86 57.73 19.16
N SER A 38 -2.02 57.28 18.65
CA SER A 38 -3.34 57.62 19.22
C SER A 38 -3.95 56.54 20.12
N ASN A 39 -3.25 55.42 20.34
CA ASN A 39 -3.74 54.25 21.09
C ASN A 39 -5.08 53.69 20.58
N GLY A 40 -5.42 53.91 19.31
CA GLY A 40 -6.61 53.40 18.65
C GLY A 40 -6.60 51.87 18.49
N TYR A 41 -7.78 51.28 18.24
CA TYR A 41 -7.91 49.84 18.00
C TYR A 41 -7.63 49.51 16.52
N SER A 42 -6.71 48.61 16.25
CA SER A 42 -6.49 48.01 14.92
C SER A 42 -5.92 46.61 15.04
N GLN A 43 -6.29 45.75 14.09
CA GLN A 43 -5.74 44.41 13.95
C GLN A 43 -4.31 44.48 13.37
N PRO A 44 -3.41 43.52 13.69
CA PRO A 44 -2.15 43.38 12.99
C PRO A 44 -2.36 43.20 11.49
N ILE A 45 -1.46 43.74 10.68
CA ILE A 45 -1.57 43.70 9.22
C ILE A 45 -0.67 42.61 8.64
N MET A 46 -1.21 41.87 7.68
CA MET A 46 -0.44 40.97 6.83
C MET A 46 -0.39 41.55 5.42
N LEU A 47 0.78 42.03 5.02
CA LEU A 47 1.07 42.47 3.65
C LEU A 47 1.29 41.24 2.77
N GLN A 48 0.31 40.94 1.93
CA GLN A 48 0.31 39.79 1.04
C GLN A 48 0.71 40.22 -0.37
N GLY A 49 1.45 39.36 -1.06
CA GLY A 49 1.66 39.54 -2.50
C GLY A 49 2.84 38.76 -3.02
N ALA A 50 2.91 38.62 -4.34
CA ALA A 50 3.90 37.79 -5.01
C ALA A 50 5.35 38.17 -4.66
N PHE A 51 6.29 37.29 -4.99
CA PHE A 51 7.71 37.59 -4.82
C PHE A 51 8.11 38.78 -5.71
N GLY A 52 8.90 39.71 -5.18
CA GLY A 52 9.32 40.93 -5.89
C GLY A 52 8.20 41.95 -6.15
N ILE A 53 7.01 41.80 -5.55
CA ILE A 53 5.89 42.75 -5.70
C ILE A 53 6.09 44.07 -4.95
N GLY A 54 7.15 44.21 -4.16
CA GLY A 54 7.44 45.41 -3.37
C GLY A 54 7.09 45.33 -1.88
N LYS A 55 7.00 44.12 -1.29
CA LYS A 55 6.77 43.94 0.16
C LYS A 55 7.86 44.59 1.01
N THR A 56 9.12 44.20 0.81
CA THR A 56 10.29 44.78 1.50
C THR A 56 10.40 46.28 1.28
N ALA A 57 10.16 46.76 0.06
CA ALA A 57 10.14 48.21 -0.23
C ALA A 57 9.03 48.93 0.56
N THR A 58 7.87 48.30 0.74
CA THR A 58 6.79 48.83 1.60
C THR A 58 7.23 48.85 3.06
N LEU A 59 7.86 47.78 3.57
CA LEU A 59 8.34 47.73 4.95
C LEU A 59 9.45 48.76 5.22
N ASN A 60 10.39 48.95 4.28
CA ASN A 60 11.42 49.98 4.35
C ASN A 60 10.80 51.39 4.36
N TYR A 61 9.82 51.66 3.49
CA TYR A 61 9.07 52.92 3.53
C TYR A 61 8.40 53.14 4.89
N LEU A 62 7.73 52.12 5.44
CA LEU A 62 7.08 52.22 6.75
C LEU A 62 8.09 52.42 7.89
N PHE A 63 9.30 51.85 7.79
CA PHE A 63 10.39 52.08 8.74
C PHE A 63 10.76 53.57 8.79
N HIS A 64 11.01 54.18 7.63
CA HIS A 64 11.32 55.62 7.55
C HIS A 64 10.15 56.48 8.00
N TYR A 65 8.94 56.19 7.52
CA TYR A 65 7.73 56.93 7.91
C TYR A 65 7.52 56.90 9.43
N ALA A 66 7.66 55.74 10.06
CA ALA A 66 7.47 55.60 11.49
C ALA A 66 8.56 56.33 12.31
N TRP A 67 9.83 56.21 11.96
CA TRP A 67 10.92 56.91 12.66
C TRP A 67 10.95 58.41 12.39
N GLU A 68 10.93 58.83 11.12
CA GLU A 68 11.18 60.22 10.72
C GLU A 68 9.94 61.11 10.86
N VAL A 69 8.74 60.58 10.55
CA VAL A 69 7.49 61.35 10.56
C VAL A 69 6.74 61.20 11.88
N LEU A 70 6.44 59.96 12.29
CA LEU A 70 5.61 59.69 13.47
C LEU A 70 6.39 59.66 14.79
N LYS A 71 7.73 59.58 14.73
CA LYS A 71 8.62 59.43 15.90
C LYS A 71 8.25 58.20 16.74
N VAL A 72 7.99 57.08 16.06
CA VAL A 72 7.66 55.78 16.65
C VAL A 72 8.90 54.87 16.60
N PRO A 73 9.35 54.32 17.73
CA PRO A 73 10.42 53.31 17.73
C PRO A 73 10.02 52.11 16.88
N THR A 74 10.76 51.83 15.81
CA THR A 74 10.42 50.80 14.82
C THR A 74 11.57 49.83 14.61
N PHE A 75 11.27 48.54 14.67
CA PHE A 75 12.24 47.46 14.48
C PHE A 75 11.84 46.60 13.29
N HIS A 76 12.83 46.20 12.50
CA HIS A 76 12.67 45.38 11.29
C HIS A 76 13.58 44.17 11.37
N LEU A 77 13.02 42.98 11.15
CA LEU A 77 13.76 41.72 11.20
C LEU A 77 13.20 40.67 10.25
N LEU A 78 14.02 39.69 9.90
CA LEU A 78 13.57 38.49 9.20
C LEU A 78 12.97 37.51 10.21
N LEU A 79 12.04 36.66 9.77
CA LEU A 79 11.49 35.62 10.64
C LEU A 79 12.58 34.64 11.14
N SER A 80 13.63 34.41 10.35
CA SER A 80 14.79 33.60 10.77
C SER A 80 15.41 34.10 12.06
N ASP A 81 15.59 35.41 12.18
CA ASP A 81 16.28 36.03 13.30
C ASP A 81 15.41 35.92 14.56
N LEU A 82 14.09 36.08 14.39
CA LEU A 82 13.13 35.86 15.47
C LEU A 82 13.13 34.41 15.96
N VAL A 83 13.16 33.45 15.02
CA VAL A 83 13.22 32.02 15.33
C VAL A 83 14.47 31.68 16.14
N ASP A 84 15.62 32.25 15.79
CA ASP A 84 16.86 32.02 16.51
C ASP A 84 16.85 32.63 17.93
N ILE A 85 16.26 33.82 18.09
CA ILE A 85 16.02 34.42 19.41
C ILE A 85 15.13 33.51 20.28
N ILE A 86 14.05 32.97 19.70
CA ILE A 86 13.13 32.09 20.43
C ILE A 86 13.84 30.79 20.84
N LYS A 87 14.68 30.22 19.97
CA LYS A 87 15.49 29.03 20.31
C LYS A 87 16.47 29.30 21.44
N GLU A 88 17.13 30.45 21.45
CA GLU A 88 18.03 30.83 22.54
C GLU A 88 17.29 30.94 23.87
N VAL A 89 16.10 31.57 23.86
CA VAL A 89 15.24 31.67 25.06
C VAL A 89 14.77 30.29 25.52
N ALA A 90 14.36 29.41 24.60
CA ALA A 90 13.96 28.03 24.91
C ALA A 90 15.11 27.26 25.58
N LYS A 91 16.33 27.39 25.04
CA LYS A 91 17.54 26.80 25.60
C LYS A 91 17.89 27.34 26.98
N GLN A 92 17.71 28.65 27.22
CA GLN A 92 17.92 29.26 28.53
C GLN A 92 16.89 28.80 29.56
N GLN A 93 15.65 28.54 29.14
CA GLN A 93 14.57 28.01 29.98
C GLN A 93 14.63 26.49 30.16
N GLY A 94 15.51 25.79 29.42
CA GLY A 94 15.65 24.33 29.49
C GLY A 94 14.47 23.58 28.88
N VAL A 95 13.76 24.19 27.93
CA VAL A 95 12.61 23.61 27.23
C VAL A 95 12.87 23.49 25.74
N ASP A 96 12.31 22.45 25.12
CA ASP A 96 12.41 22.25 23.67
C ASP A 96 11.42 23.11 22.88
N GLN A 97 10.33 23.54 23.53
CA GLN A 97 9.27 24.37 22.96
C GLN A 97 8.82 25.45 23.95
N ILE A 98 8.59 26.66 23.45
CA ILE A 98 8.06 27.81 24.18
C ILE A 98 6.53 27.78 24.17
N GLN A 99 5.88 28.19 25.27
CA GLN A 99 4.43 28.31 25.29
C GLN A 99 3.94 29.47 24.43
N ASN A 100 2.84 29.27 23.70
CA ASN A 100 2.24 30.28 22.82
C ASN A 100 1.96 31.60 23.54
N GLU A 101 1.49 31.53 24.79
CA GLU A 101 1.19 32.69 25.64
C GLU A 101 2.44 33.50 26.02
N ASP A 102 3.63 32.90 25.97
CA ASP A 102 4.87 33.59 26.31
C ASP A 102 5.49 34.31 25.09
N LEU A 103 5.05 33.98 23.87
CA LEU A 103 5.64 34.49 22.63
C LEU A 103 5.60 36.03 22.54
N GLY A 104 4.45 36.64 22.82
CA GLY A 104 4.35 38.11 22.78
C GLY A 104 5.11 38.80 23.91
N LEU A 105 5.29 38.15 25.06
CA LEU A 105 6.14 38.65 26.15
C LEU A 105 7.63 38.58 25.77
N ILE A 106 8.07 37.50 25.14
CA ILE A 106 9.45 37.32 24.67
C ILE A 106 9.79 38.39 23.63
N ILE A 107 8.91 38.59 22.64
CA ILE A 107 9.11 39.63 21.61
C ILE A 107 9.15 41.01 22.27
N LYS A 108 8.23 41.30 23.19
CA LYS A 108 8.21 42.57 23.93
C LYS A 108 9.52 42.80 24.69
N ASN A 109 9.98 41.82 25.47
CA ASN A 109 11.23 41.93 26.22
C ASN A 109 12.42 42.16 25.29
N THR A 110 12.39 41.55 24.10
CA THR A 110 13.43 41.75 23.09
C THR A 110 13.41 43.17 22.54
N ILE A 111 12.23 43.71 22.21
CA ILE A 111 12.04 45.11 21.78
C ILE A 111 12.48 46.08 22.90
N ASP A 112 12.05 45.84 24.14
CA ASP A 112 12.41 46.67 25.29
C ASP A 112 13.93 46.65 25.52
N ASN A 113 14.59 45.50 25.37
CA ASN A 113 16.04 45.39 25.43
C ASN A 113 16.71 46.21 24.31
N GLN A 114 16.21 46.17 23.08
CA GLN A 114 16.74 46.98 21.97
C GLN A 114 16.59 48.48 22.23
N ILE A 115 15.45 48.91 22.77
CA ILE A 115 15.22 50.31 23.19
C ILE A 115 16.22 50.71 24.30
N GLN A 116 16.46 49.85 25.28
CA GLN A 116 17.42 50.13 26.35
C GLN A 116 18.87 50.21 25.84
N LYS A 117 19.26 49.33 24.91
CA LYS A 117 20.57 49.38 24.25
C LYS A 117 20.78 50.72 23.55
N LEU A 118 19.80 51.16 22.76
CA LEU A 118 19.88 52.43 22.03
C LEU A 118 19.95 53.65 22.96
N LYS A 119 19.39 53.58 24.17
CA LYS A 119 19.42 54.67 25.16
C LYS A 119 20.70 54.73 25.97
N ASN A 120 21.27 53.58 26.34
CA ASN A 120 22.26 53.49 27.41
C ASN A 120 23.66 53.07 26.94
N GLU A 121 23.78 52.44 25.77
CA GLU A 121 25.07 51.94 25.26
C GLU A 121 25.74 52.95 24.32
N ASP A 122 27.06 52.83 24.17
CA ASP A 122 27.84 53.64 23.24
C ASP A 122 27.66 53.12 21.80
N TRP A 123 27.15 53.97 20.91
CA TRP A 123 26.79 53.63 19.54
C TRP A 123 28.01 53.26 18.66
N SER A 124 29.21 53.64 19.09
CA SER A 124 30.47 53.25 18.44
C SER A 124 30.80 51.76 18.60
N ASN A 125 30.20 51.10 19.60
CA ASN A 125 30.41 49.69 19.92
C ASN A 125 29.13 48.84 19.80
N LEU A 126 27.98 49.49 19.55
CA LEU A 126 26.68 48.83 19.54
C LEU A 126 26.48 48.04 18.24
N THR A 127 26.31 46.73 18.36
CA THR A 127 26.05 45.79 17.26
C THR A 127 24.69 45.09 17.43
N ASN A 128 24.22 44.38 16.40
CA ASN A 128 23.00 43.57 16.41
C ASN A 128 21.73 44.35 16.82
N VAL A 129 21.60 45.58 16.33
CA VAL A 129 20.35 46.34 16.42
C VAL A 129 19.36 45.78 15.41
N MET A 130 18.08 45.65 15.79
CA MET A 130 17.01 45.15 14.91
C MET A 130 16.57 46.19 13.86
N PHE A 131 17.53 46.65 13.07
CA PHE A 131 17.35 47.53 11.94
C PHE A 131 17.51 46.72 10.63
N PRO A 132 16.82 47.13 9.55
CA PRO A 132 16.94 46.48 8.25
C PRO A 132 18.40 46.48 7.78
N GLU A 133 18.85 45.39 7.15
CA GLU A 133 20.20 45.28 6.57
C GLU A 133 21.37 45.51 7.56
N PHE A 134 21.11 45.45 8.88
CA PHE A 134 22.11 45.60 9.93
C PHE A 134 22.89 44.29 10.15
N THR A 135 23.62 43.83 9.13
CA THR A 135 24.43 42.59 9.18
C THR A 135 25.82 42.86 8.60
N SER A 136 26.89 42.38 9.26
CA SER A 136 28.24 42.44 8.68
C SER A 136 28.50 41.22 7.79
N MET A 137 29.20 41.41 6.68
CA MET A 137 29.74 40.30 5.89
C MET A 137 31.04 39.72 6.48
N ASP A 138 31.56 40.34 7.55
CA ASP A 138 32.80 39.95 8.22
C ASP A 138 32.51 39.64 9.70
N ILE A 139 32.70 38.37 10.06
CA ILE A 139 32.46 37.85 11.42
C ILE A 139 33.51 38.42 12.40
N GLU A 140 34.70 38.81 11.91
CA GLU A 140 35.77 39.38 12.75
C GLU A 140 35.56 40.89 13.01
N HIS A 141 34.81 41.59 12.16
CA HIS A 141 34.53 43.03 12.27
C HIS A 141 33.02 43.30 12.15
N PRO A 142 32.25 43.18 13.25
CA PRO A 142 30.81 43.40 13.22
C PRO A 142 30.45 44.86 12.90
N LEU A 143 29.33 45.06 12.20
CA LEU A 143 28.83 46.38 11.84
C LEU A 143 28.29 47.07 13.10
N VAL A 144 28.86 48.24 13.41
CA VAL A 144 28.46 49.06 14.56
C VAL A 144 27.48 50.16 14.14
N LEU A 145 26.60 50.58 15.06
CA LEU A 145 25.50 51.50 14.77
C LEU A 145 25.97 52.85 14.20
N GLU A 146 27.06 53.41 14.73
CA GLU A 146 27.62 54.67 14.21
C GLU A 146 28.08 54.55 12.75
N THR A 147 28.56 53.38 12.32
CA THR A 147 28.95 53.14 10.93
C THR A 147 27.73 52.87 10.05
N TYR A 148 26.72 52.17 10.59
CA TYR A 148 25.47 51.92 9.87
C TYR A 148 24.72 53.21 9.53
N LEU A 149 24.65 54.19 10.44
CA LEU A 149 23.96 55.46 10.22
C LEU A 149 24.65 56.39 9.22
N LYS A 150 25.85 56.04 8.73
CA LYS A 150 26.49 56.78 7.64
C LYS A 150 25.81 56.49 6.32
N ASP A 151 25.77 57.51 5.46
CA ASP A 151 25.31 57.42 4.07
C ASP A 151 23.80 57.11 3.92
N PHE A 152 22.99 57.46 4.93
CA PHE A 152 21.54 57.51 4.75
C PHE A 152 21.15 58.73 3.92
N GLU A 153 20.56 58.48 2.76
CA GLU A 153 20.00 59.51 1.91
C GLU A 153 18.58 59.89 2.36
N ALA A 154 18.14 61.07 1.96
CA ALA A 154 16.76 61.50 2.15
C ALA A 154 15.82 60.58 1.36
N VAL A 155 14.71 60.16 1.97
CA VAL A 155 13.74 59.27 1.30
C VAL A 155 13.16 60.01 0.11
N GLN A 156 13.36 59.43 -1.08
CA GLN A 156 12.81 59.98 -2.31
C GLN A 156 11.37 59.49 -2.47
N ILE A 157 10.45 60.43 -2.70
CA ILE A 157 9.02 60.14 -2.76
C ILE A 157 8.46 60.73 -4.04
N ASP A 158 8.07 59.84 -4.96
CA ASP A 158 7.27 60.17 -6.13
C ASP A 158 5.83 59.69 -5.91
N ALA A 159 5.12 60.42 -5.06
CA ALA A 159 3.76 60.11 -4.61
C ALA A 159 2.99 61.39 -4.23
N ASP A 160 1.66 61.31 -4.29
CA ASP A 160 0.77 62.38 -3.82
C ASP A 160 0.74 62.39 -2.27
N ILE A 161 1.64 63.16 -1.64
CA ILE A 161 1.76 63.32 -0.18
C ILE A 161 1.72 64.82 0.18
N ASP A 162 1.25 65.16 1.38
CA ASP A 162 1.28 66.55 1.89
C ASP A 162 2.71 67.08 2.10
N GLU A 163 2.90 68.40 1.94
CA GLU A 163 4.23 69.03 2.01
C GLU A 163 4.93 68.83 3.36
N LYS A 164 4.17 68.68 4.46
CA LYS A 164 4.75 68.51 5.81
C LYS A 164 5.39 67.14 5.96
N THR A 165 4.72 66.08 5.52
CA THR A 165 5.28 64.73 5.51
C THR A 165 6.49 64.64 4.58
N LYS A 166 6.43 65.31 3.42
CA LYS A 166 7.56 65.39 2.47
C LYS A 166 8.78 66.12 3.05
N ASP A 167 8.58 67.21 3.78
CA ASP A 167 9.66 67.93 4.49
C ASP A 167 10.31 67.06 5.57
N LEU A 168 9.52 66.29 6.32
CA LEU A 168 10.04 65.42 7.38
C LEU A 168 10.90 64.28 6.84
N LEU A 169 10.45 63.63 5.76
CA LEU A 169 11.19 62.54 5.10
C LEU A 169 12.44 63.02 4.34
N SER A 170 12.53 64.33 4.06
CA SER A 170 13.70 64.94 3.42
C SER A 170 14.90 65.13 4.36
N LYS A 171 14.71 64.95 5.68
CA LYS A 171 15.75 65.15 6.70
C LYS A 171 16.66 63.94 6.88
N GLY A 172 16.19 62.76 6.46
CA GLY A 172 16.93 61.50 6.53
C GLY A 172 16.94 60.86 7.93
N PHE A 173 17.35 59.60 7.98
CA PHE A 173 17.39 58.80 9.20
C PHE A 173 18.68 59.05 10.00
N THR A 174 18.61 59.92 11.01
CA THR A 174 19.79 60.34 11.79
C THR A 174 19.72 59.92 13.27
N LYS A 175 20.83 60.17 13.97
CA LYS A 175 20.91 60.00 15.42
C LYS A 175 19.83 60.79 16.16
N GLU A 176 19.61 62.05 15.79
CA GLU A 176 18.58 62.89 16.41
C GLU A 176 17.18 62.31 16.23
N VAL A 177 16.87 61.75 15.05
CA VAL A 177 15.58 61.10 14.77
C VAL A 177 15.35 59.93 15.72
N ILE A 178 16.36 59.10 15.93
CA ILE A 178 16.30 57.94 16.83
C ILE A 178 16.09 58.41 18.27
N GLU A 179 16.88 59.38 18.74
CA GLU A 179 16.77 59.92 20.11
C GLU A 179 15.39 60.55 20.38
N GLU A 180 14.85 61.31 19.43
CA GLU A 180 13.51 61.91 19.53
C GLU A 180 12.42 60.85 19.68
N ALA A 181 12.46 59.82 18.84
CA ALA A 181 11.48 58.72 18.87
C ALA A 181 11.61 57.86 20.13
N LEU A 182 12.82 57.59 20.63
CA LEU A 182 13.04 56.88 21.90
C LEU A 182 12.51 57.64 23.13
N ASN A 183 12.39 58.96 23.02
CA ASN A 183 11.81 59.83 24.06
C ASN A 183 10.29 60.01 23.92
N SER A 184 9.68 59.51 22.82
CA SER A 184 8.23 59.45 22.65
C SER A 184 7.58 58.48 23.65
N LYS A 185 6.26 58.63 23.86
CA LYS A 185 5.42 57.65 24.57
C LYS A 185 4.66 56.73 23.61
N ASN A 186 5.10 56.66 22.35
CA ASN A 186 4.42 55.91 21.32
C ASN A 186 4.63 54.40 21.52
N VAL A 187 3.66 53.60 21.09
CA VAL A 187 3.77 52.14 21.10
C VAL A 187 4.76 51.72 19.99
N PRO A 188 5.77 50.88 20.27
CA PRO A 188 6.74 50.45 19.25
C PRO A 188 6.10 49.69 18.09
N LEU A 189 6.68 49.80 16.90
CA LEU A 189 6.27 49.08 15.70
C LEU A 189 7.27 47.95 15.40
N LEU A 190 6.76 46.75 15.15
CA LEU A 190 7.52 45.59 14.71
C LEU A 190 7.14 45.23 13.28
N LEU A 191 8.13 45.25 12.40
CA LEU A 191 8.04 44.85 11.01
C LEU A 191 8.76 43.52 10.83
N ILE A 192 8.06 42.47 10.40
CA ILE A 192 8.66 41.17 10.12
C ILE A 192 8.59 40.90 8.62
N ASP A 193 9.74 40.74 7.98
CA ASP A 193 9.84 40.39 6.56
C ASP A 193 10.17 38.91 6.36
N GLU A 194 9.96 38.43 5.13
CA GLU A 194 10.13 37.03 4.72
C GLU A 194 9.52 36.01 5.69
N PHE A 195 8.29 36.27 6.12
CA PHE A 195 7.61 35.42 7.09
C PHE A 195 7.48 33.97 6.61
N GLU A 196 7.44 33.74 5.29
CA GLU A 196 7.40 32.38 4.75
C GLU A 196 8.69 31.57 4.95
N SER A 197 9.85 32.21 5.12
CA SER A 197 11.16 31.55 4.99
C SER A 197 11.42 30.52 6.09
N LYS A 198 10.85 30.73 7.28
CA LYS A 198 11.16 29.99 8.52
C LYS A 198 9.94 29.69 9.39
N PHE A 199 8.73 29.81 8.86
CA PHE A 199 7.51 29.60 9.65
C PHE A 199 7.34 28.15 10.12
N THR A 200 7.68 27.16 9.29
CA THR A 200 7.73 25.75 9.71
C THR A 200 8.72 25.51 10.86
N ASP A 201 9.84 26.23 10.91
CA ASP A 201 10.80 26.14 12.02
C ASP A 201 10.24 26.78 13.30
N LEU A 202 9.49 27.89 13.17
CA LEU A 202 8.74 28.49 14.28
C LEU A 202 7.72 27.50 14.87
N LYS A 203 7.02 26.73 14.03
CA LYS A 203 6.04 25.72 14.50
C LYS A 203 6.68 24.64 15.38
N LYS A 204 7.92 24.25 15.08
CA LYS A 204 8.61 23.18 15.84
C LYS A 204 9.01 23.62 17.24
N ILE A 205 9.16 24.93 17.47
CA ILE A 205 9.73 25.50 18.71
C ILE A 205 8.70 26.25 19.57
N VAL A 206 7.43 26.33 19.15
CA VAL A 206 6.34 26.94 19.92
C VAL A 206 5.18 25.94 20.04
N THR A 207 4.60 25.79 21.23
CA THR A 207 3.47 24.89 21.46
C THR A 207 2.19 25.43 20.81
N SER A 208 1.34 24.55 20.26
CA SER A 208 0.01 24.95 19.81
C SER A 208 -0.90 25.14 21.03
N SER A 209 -1.64 26.24 21.07
CA SER A 209 -2.78 26.41 21.96
C SER A 209 -4.04 26.36 21.11
N GLY A 210 -5.13 25.77 21.62
CA GLY A 210 -6.35 25.52 20.83
C GLY A 210 -6.81 26.76 20.08
N GLY A 211 -6.54 26.82 18.77
CA GLY A 211 -6.76 27.99 17.91
C GLY A 211 -5.54 28.56 17.16
N GLY A 212 -4.35 27.96 17.28
CA GLY A 212 -3.17 28.19 16.41
C GLY A 212 -1.95 28.81 17.08
N ILE A 213 -0.77 28.61 16.49
CA ILE A 213 0.56 28.91 17.09
C ILE A 213 0.83 30.42 17.29
N LEU A 214 0.12 31.28 16.55
CA LEU A 214 0.22 32.75 16.68
C LEU A 214 -1.00 33.38 17.34
N ARG A 215 -1.97 32.57 17.79
CA ARG A 215 -3.24 33.09 18.32
C ARG A 215 -3.02 33.97 19.53
N ALA A 216 -2.26 33.49 20.53
CA ALA A 216 -2.05 34.27 21.75
C ALA A 216 -1.23 35.53 21.45
N LEU A 217 -0.27 35.45 20.53
CA LEU A 217 0.48 36.61 20.05
C LEU A 217 -0.45 37.70 19.49
N PHE A 218 -1.36 37.37 18.57
CA PHE A 218 -2.28 38.35 17.98
C PHE A 218 -3.27 38.89 19.02
N ASP A 219 -3.79 38.03 19.90
CA ASP A 219 -4.64 38.46 21.01
C ASP A 219 -3.92 39.46 21.93
N GLN A 220 -2.64 39.22 22.24
CA GLN A 220 -1.82 40.11 23.07
C GLN A 220 -1.51 41.44 22.39
N VAL A 221 -1.16 41.41 21.09
CA VAL A 221 -0.92 42.62 20.29
C VAL A 221 -2.17 43.51 20.26
N VAL A 222 -3.36 42.91 20.12
CA VAL A 222 -4.62 43.66 20.06
C VAL A 222 -5.08 44.15 21.44
N SER A 223 -4.98 43.31 22.48
CA SER A 223 -5.55 43.58 23.81
C SER A 223 -4.63 44.40 24.72
N ASN A 224 -3.35 44.02 24.79
CA ASN A 224 -2.36 44.59 25.73
C ASN A 224 -1.42 45.59 25.06
N LYS A 225 -1.42 45.65 23.72
CA LYS A 225 -0.60 46.56 22.87
C LYS A 225 0.85 46.70 23.34
N PRO A 226 1.59 45.60 23.56
CA PRO A 226 3.01 45.69 23.90
C PRO A 226 3.84 46.31 22.76
N PHE A 227 3.42 46.11 21.52
CA PHE A 227 3.92 46.67 20.27
C PHE A 227 2.82 46.50 19.20
N TYR A 228 2.94 47.18 18.05
CA TYR A 228 2.10 46.94 16.87
C TYR A 228 2.86 46.10 15.84
N LEU A 229 2.16 45.23 15.10
CA LEU A 229 2.77 44.21 14.25
C LEU A 229 2.29 44.30 12.80
N ILE A 230 3.25 44.36 11.87
CA ILE A 230 3.03 44.26 10.42
C ILE A 230 3.96 43.16 9.86
N ILE A 231 3.40 42.24 9.08
CA ILE A 231 4.12 41.06 8.55
C ILE A 231 4.08 41.07 7.02
N GLY A 232 5.23 40.92 6.36
CA GLY A 232 5.35 40.64 4.93
C GLY A 232 5.27 39.14 4.64
N ASN A 233 4.32 38.72 3.78
CA ASN A 233 4.09 37.30 3.49
C ASN A 233 3.80 37.03 1.99
N GLY A 234 4.23 35.87 1.49
CA GLY A 234 3.90 35.39 0.13
C GLY A 234 2.50 34.76 0.01
N PRO A 235 1.86 34.79 -1.17
CA PRO A 235 0.50 34.26 -1.39
C PRO A 235 0.40 32.74 -1.14
N GLY A 236 1.39 31.95 -1.58
CA GLY A 236 1.43 30.49 -1.31
C GLY A 236 1.70 30.11 0.14
N SER A 237 2.16 31.06 0.97
CA SER A 237 2.61 30.85 2.36
C SER A 237 1.65 31.43 3.39
N ALA A 238 0.68 32.25 2.97
CA ALA A 238 -0.55 32.47 3.72
C ALA A 238 -1.23 31.14 4.10
N TYR A 239 -0.92 30.07 3.36
CA TYR A 239 -1.32 28.70 3.60
C TYR A 239 -0.68 28.06 4.84
N GLU A 240 0.57 28.32 5.24
CA GLU A 240 1.08 27.71 6.49
C GLU A 240 0.34 28.26 7.73
N ILE A 241 -0.18 29.49 7.59
CA ILE A 241 -0.99 30.19 8.59
C ILE A 241 -2.50 29.87 8.44
N SER A 242 -2.97 29.38 7.27
CA SER A 242 -4.39 29.10 6.97
C SER A 242 -4.75 27.63 6.69
N LYS A 243 -3.78 26.70 6.65
CA LYS A 243 -3.95 25.26 6.37
C LYS A 243 -4.88 24.52 7.33
N GLU A 244 -5.20 25.07 8.49
CA GLU A 244 -6.14 24.45 9.43
C GLU A 244 -7.49 25.18 9.44
N GLN A 245 -8.03 25.42 8.24
CA GLN A 245 -9.48 25.47 8.03
C GLN A 245 -9.99 24.07 7.69
N GLY A 246 -10.00 23.17 8.69
CA GLY A 246 -10.80 21.95 8.74
C GLY A 246 -10.62 20.92 7.60
N THR A 247 -9.73 19.94 7.83
CA THR A 247 -10.07 18.54 7.55
C THR A 247 -10.59 17.93 8.85
N GLU A 248 -11.63 17.10 8.79
CA GLU A 248 -12.40 16.57 9.95
C GLU A 248 -11.59 15.78 11.01
N GLU A 249 -10.27 15.68 10.89
CA GLU A 249 -9.40 14.89 11.79
C GLU A 249 -8.35 15.71 12.58
N SER A 250 -8.20 17.03 12.40
CA SER A 250 -7.30 17.86 13.23
C SER A 250 -8.06 18.64 14.30
N THR A 251 -7.71 18.46 15.57
CA THR A 251 -8.32 19.18 16.71
C THR A 251 -7.88 20.65 16.83
N ASP A 252 -6.89 21.08 16.06
CA ASP A 252 -6.40 22.46 16.05
C ASP A 252 -7.14 23.25 14.94
N ASN A 253 -7.89 24.27 15.36
CA ASN A 253 -8.71 25.14 14.49
C ASN A 253 -8.05 26.52 14.38
N GLU A 254 -7.05 26.70 13.49
CA GLU A 254 -6.35 27.99 13.29
C GLU A 254 -7.24 29.11 12.69
N ALA A 255 -8.48 28.80 12.32
CA ALA A 255 -9.48 29.76 11.82
C ALA A 255 -9.73 30.96 12.76
N ALA A 256 -9.49 30.82 14.07
CA ALA A 256 -9.65 31.89 15.04
C ALA A 256 -8.47 32.90 15.05
N GLY A 257 -7.25 32.46 14.73
CA GLY A 257 -6.08 33.34 14.61
C GLY A 257 -6.16 34.23 13.37
N ASN A 258 -6.64 33.68 12.25
CA ASN A 258 -6.74 34.39 10.97
C ASN A 258 -7.80 35.49 10.92
N ARG A 259 -8.88 35.38 11.69
CA ARG A 259 -9.89 36.45 11.82
C ARG A 259 -9.36 37.71 12.55
N ARG A 260 -8.18 37.60 13.16
CA ARG A 260 -7.53 38.69 13.93
C ARG A 260 -6.43 39.40 13.14
N LEU A 261 -6.03 38.87 11.98
CA LEU A 261 -5.15 39.54 11.03
C LEU A 261 -5.97 40.27 9.98
N LYS A 262 -5.51 41.45 9.57
CA LYS A 262 -6.06 42.18 8.43
C LYS A 262 -5.17 41.96 7.20
N PRO A 263 -5.56 41.11 6.24
CA PRO A 263 -4.81 40.94 5.00
C PRO A 263 -4.91 42.21 4.14
N MET A 264 -3.78 42.61 3.55
CA MET A 264 -3.69 43.67 2.55
C MET A 264 -2.86 43.16 1.37
N GLN A 265 -3.51 42.91 0.23
CA GLN A 265 -2.86 42.43 -0.98
C GLN A 265 -2.20 43.59 -1.72
N ILE A 266 -0.90 43.48 -2.00
CA ILE A 266 -0.18 44.39 -2.90
C ILE A 266 -0.50 43.96 -4.34
N PRO A 267 -1.19 44.78 -5.14
CA PRO A 267 -1.54 44.45 -6.51
C PRO A 267 -0.33 44.60 -7.43
N PHE A 268 -0.28 43.82 -8.51
CA PHE A 268 0.60 44.18 -9.62
C PHE A 268 0.00 45.38 -10.40
N PRO A 269 0.81 46.33 -10.87
CA PRO A 269 0.32 47.43 -11.67
C PRO A 269 -0.04 46.94 -13.09
N THR A 270 -1.19 47.36 -13.62
CA THR A 270 -1.56 47.12 -15.01
C THR A 270 -0.96 48.19 -15.92
N VAL A 271 -0.77 47.89 -17.21
CA VAL A 271 -0.31 48.88 -18.20
C VAL A 271 -1.11 50.18 -18.15
N GLN A 272 -2.45 50.09 -18.07
CA GLN A 272 -3.30 51.27 -18.00
C GLN A 272 -3.01 52.13 -16.75
N LEU A 273 -2.78 51.50 -15.61
CA LEU A 273 -2.45 52.20 -14.37
C LEU A 273 -1.05 52.82 -14.42
N LEU A 274 -0.08 52.12 -15.02
CA LEU A 274 1.28 52.65 -15.23
C LEU A 274 1.25 53.89 -16.11
N GLN A 275 0.53 53.88 -17.22
CA GLN A 275 0.37 55.03 -18.11
C GLN A 275 -0.32 56.23 -17.44
N GLN A 276 -1.21 55.98 -16.48
CA GLN A 276 -1.93 57.04 -15.77
C GLN A 276 -1.10 57.69 -14.66
N LYS A 277 -0.20 56.94 -14.01
CA LYS A 277 0.47 57.38 -12.79
C LYS A 277 2.00 57.49 -12.88
N PHE A 278 2.68 56.48 -13.41
CA PHE A 278 4.15 56.39 -13.35
C PHE A 278 4.81 56.73 -14.70
N MET A 279 4.48 55.98 -15.76
CA MET A 279 5.03 56.19 -17.12
C MET A 279 4.14 57.13 -17.94
N HIS A 280 3.72 58.25 -17.34
CA HIS A 280 2.82 59.19 -17.99
C HIS A 280 3.53 59.91 -19.15
N GLY A 281 2.96 59.83 -20.35
CA GLY A 281 3.52 60.46 -21.56
C GLY A 281 4.46 59.57 -22.37
N GLU A 282 4.81 58.39 -21.86
CA GLU A 282 5.57 57.38 -22.59
C GLU A 282 4.71 56.69 -23.66
N CYS A 283 5.35 56.22 -24.74
CA CYS A 283 4.68 55.46 -25.79
C CYS A 283 4.06 54.17 -25.22
N LYS A 284 2.80 53.85 -25.56
CA LYS A 284 2.11 52.67 -25.00
C LYS A 284 2.87 51.38 -25.24
N GLY A 285 3.40 51.21 -26.43
CA GLY A 285 4.27 50.12 -26.78
C GLY A 285 5.47 49.90 -25.86
N TYR A 286 6.12 51.00 -25.46
CA TYR A 286 7.22 50.95 -24.50
C TYR A 286 6.74 50.54 -23.10
N VAL A 287 5.58 51.02 -22.66
CA VAL A 287 4.97 50.59 -21.39
C VAL A 287 4.60 49.10 -21.42
N ASN A 288 4.08 48.59 -22.54
CA ASN A 288 3.81 47.17 -22.74
C ASN A 288 5.10 46.34 -22.61
N PHE A 289 6.18 46.76 -23.27
CA PHE A 289 7.49 46.11 -23.19
C PHE A 289 8.00 46.03 -21.75
N ILE A 290 8.02 47.15 -21.03
CA ILE A 290 8.46 47.22 -19.64
C ILE A 290 7.59 46.34 -18.74
N TRP A 291 6.27 46.34 -18.94
CA TRP A 291 5.34 45.53 -18.16
C TRP A 291 5.61 44.02 -18.32
N TRP A 292 5.82 43.57 -19.55
CA TRP A 292 6.13 42.17 -19.85
C TRP A 292 7.50 41.74 -19.33
N VAL A 293 8.55 42.49 -19.65
CA VAL A 293 9.94 42.16 -19.29
C VAL A 293 10.17 42.23 -17.78
N SER A 294 9.48 43.15 -17.09
CA SER A 294 9.48 43.22 -15.62
C SER A 294 8.68 42.10 -14.95
N ARG A 295 7.89 41.34 -15.72
CA ARG A 295 6.91 40.35 -15.22
C ARG A 295 5.91 40.99 -14.26
N CYS A 296 5.53 42.24 -14.55
CA CYS A 296 4.61 43.08 -13.76
C CYS A 296 5.11 43.40 -12.34
N ARG A 297 6.41 43.29 -12.07
CA ARG A 297 6.96 43.52 -10.72
C ARG A 297 7.36 44.99 -10.54
N PRO A 298 6.74 45.73 -9.61
CA PRO A 298 7.03 47.12 -9.28
C PRO A 298 8.50 47.56 -9.33
N GLY A 299 9.39 46.92 -8.55
CA GLY A 299 10.80 47.31 -8.49
C GLY A 299 11.54 47.10 -9.82
N GLN A 300 11.13 46.09 -10.58
CA GLN A 300 11.72 45.77 -11.87
C GLN A 300 11.20 46.68 -12.99
N ILE A 301 9.93 47.09 -12.93
CA ILE A 301 9.35 48.09 -13.83
C ILE A 301 10.16 49.38 -13.76
N LYS A 302 10.37 49.87 -12.54
CA LYS A 302 11.13 51.10 -12.32
C LYS A 302 12.57 50.97 -12.83
N ARG A 303 13.28 49.91 -12.44
CA ARG A 303 14.66 49.66 -12.90
C ARG A 303 14.78 49.67 -14.42
N LEU A 304 13.93 48.90 -15.09
CA LEU A 304 13.96 48.82 -16.54
C LEU A 304 13.65 50.17 -17.17
N HIS A 305 12.68 50.91 -16.62
CA HIS A 305 12.34 52.25 -17.09
C HIS A 305 13.52 53.24 -16.95
N ASP A 306 14.21 53.22 -15.81
CA ASP A 306 15.35 54.11 -15.55
C ASP A 306 16.58 53.76 -16.41
N THR A 307 16.74 52.48 -16.77
CA THR A 307 17.90 51.96 -17.52
C THR A 307 17.71 52.02 -19.04
N ILE A 308 16.47 51.82 -19.52
CA ILE A 308 16.15 51.70 -20.94
C ILE A 308 15.59 53.03 -21.44
N ASP A 309 16.46 53.89 -21.98
CA ASP A 309 15.98 55.09 -22.66
C ASP A 309 15.38 54.72 -24.03
N TYR A 310 14.07 54.92 -24.19
CA TYR A 310 13.33 54.63 -25.42
C TYR A 310 13.97 55.24 -26.68
N LYS A 311 14.47 56.48 -26.63
CA LYS A 311 15.06 57.16 -27.79
C LYS A 311 16.41 56.58 -28.19
N ILE A 312 17.16 56.05 -27.22
CA ILE A 312 18.44 55.40 -27.48
C ILE A 312 18.19 53.99 -28.01
N TYR A 313 17.38 53.20 -27.32
CA TYR A 313 17.12 51.80 -27.63
C TYR A 313 16.39 51.59 -28.95
N SER A 314 15.50 52.53 -29.34
CA SER A 314 14.81 52.47 -30.64
C SER A 314 15.73 52.56 -31.86
N ASN A 315 16.96 53.06 -31.68
CA ASN A 315 17.96 53.20 -32.74
C ASN A 315 19.05 52.12 -32.71
N LEU A 316 19.01 51.20 -31.75
CA LEU A 316 19.99 50.11 -31.67
C LEU A 316 19.69 49.03 -32.72
N ASP A 317 20.75 48.47 -33.31
CA ASP A 317 20.63 47.23 -34.05
C ASP A 317 20.21 46.09 -33.11
N PHE A 318 19.42 45.14 -33.62
CA PHE A 318 18.84 44.07 -32.81
C PHE A 318 19.90 43.23 -32.08
N SER A 319 21.03 42.95 -32.73
CA SER A 319 22.14 42.19 -32.13
C SER A 319 22.76 42.91 -30.92
N VAL A 320 22.81 44.25 -30.97
CA VAL A 320 23.30 45.10 -29.88
C VAL A 320 22.23 45.31 -28.82
N PHE A 321 20.95 45.36 -29.20
CA PHE A 321 19.81 45.48 -28.29
C PHE A 321 19.76 44.29 -27.32
N ILE A 322 19.74 43.06 -27.84
CA ILE A 322 19.54 41.86 -26.99
C ILE A 322 20.77 41.51 -26.15
N THR A 323 21.93 42.11 -26.43
CA THR A 323 23.18 41.89 -25.69
C THR A 323 23.49 42.97 -24.66
N GLN A 324 22.58 43.94 -24.45
CA GLN A 324 22.72 44.94 -23.39
C GLN A 324 22.80 44.29 -22.01
N SER A 325 23.62 44.87 -21.13
CA SER A 325 23.93 44.27 -19.83
C SER A 325 22.67 44.01 -19.00
N ILE A 326 21.70 44.92 -19.05
CA ILE A 326 20.43 44.81 -18.32
C ILE A 326 19.71 43.48 -18.60
N PHE A 327 19.74 42.96 -19.83
CA PHE A 327 19.08 41.69 -20.16
C PHE A 327 19.86 40.45 -19.71
N SER A 328 21.17 40.60 -19.49
CA SER A 328 22.03 39.53 -18.96
C SER A 328 22.06 39.47 -17.42
N GLU A 329 21.59 40.53 -16.77
CA GLU A 329 21.53 40.63 -15.32
C GLU A 329 20.39 39.79 -14.73
N PRO A 330 20.62 39.19 -13.55
CA PRO A 330 19.58 38.42 -12.88
C PRO A 330 18.48 39.32 -12.34
N ILE A 331 17.22 38.93 -12.55
CA ILE A 331 16.07 39.64 -12.01
C ILE A 331 15.99 39.44 -10.49
N ASP A 332 16.34 38.24 -10.00
CA ASP A 332 16.33 37.88 -8.58
C ASP A 332 17.54 36.99 -8.21
N GLY A 333 18.48 37.49 -7.40
CA GLY A 333 19.60 36.71 -6.83
C GLY A 333 20.98 36.88 -7.50
N THR A 334 22.02 36.28 -6.90
CA THR A 334 23.41 36.30 -7.38
C THR A 334 23.84 34.93 -7.91
N GLY A 335 24.39 34.88 -9.13
CA GLY A 335 24.92 33.65 -9.76
C GLY A 335 24.92 33.68 -11.29
N ASN A 336 25.73 32.83 -11.92
CA ASN A 336 25.90 32.76 -13.39
C ASN A 336 24.67 32.29 -14.17
N ASP A 337 23.63 31.85 -13.47
CA ASP A 337 22.58 30.98 -13.99
C ASP A 337 21.18 31.44 -13.55
N ALA A 338 21.08 32.67 -13.04
CA ALA A 338 19.86 33.27 -12.52
C ALA A 338 18.94 33.82 -13.62
N VAL A 339 17.64 33.90 -13.32
CA VAL A 339 16.56 34.27 -14.24
C VAL A 339 16.82 35.62 -14.87
N LYS A 340 16.81 35.67 -16.20
CA LYS A 340 17.11 36.87 -16.99
C LYS A 340 15.82 37.55 -17.46
N TYR A 341 15.92 38.83 -17.78
CA TYR A 341 14.81 39.61 -18.36
C TYR A 341 14.36 39.10 -19.72
N LEU A 342 15.28 38.57 -20.53
CA LEU A 342 14.98 37.98 -21.84
C LEU A 342 15.76 36.68 -22.05
N LYS A 343 15.09 35.69 -22.65
CA LYS A 343 15.71 34.45 -23.14
C LYS A 343 16.31 34.71 -24.52
N THR A 344 17.51 35.29 -24.54
CA THR A 344 18.17 35.72 -25.79
C THR A 344 18.40 34.58 -26.78
N GLU A 345 18.51 33.34 -26.31
CA GLU A 345 18.65 32.13 -27.14
C GLU A 345 17.43 31.86 -28.03
N TYR A 346 16.21 32.25 -27.62
CA TYR A 346 14.99 32.08 -28.40
C TYR A 346 15.09 32.76 -29.76
N PHE A 347 15.70 33.95 -29.82
CA PHE A 347 15.82 34.73 -31.04
C PHE A 347 16.73 34.07 -32.10
N ASN A 348 17.56 33.10 -31.72
CA ASN A 348 18.35 32.31 -32.67
C ASN A 348 17.48 31.41 -33.57
N SER A 349 16.26 31.10 -33.14
CA SER A 349 15.29 30.32 -33.92
C SER A 349 14.53 31.15 -34.95
N ILE A 350 14.60 32.48 -34.87
CA ILE A 350 13.90 33.42 -35.76
C ILE A 350 14.82 33.79 -36.93
N ASP A 351 14.24 33.84 -38.13
CA ASP A 351 14.94 34.14 -39.38
C ASP A 351 15.67 35.49 -39.34
N SER A 352 16.96 35.48 -39.67
CA SER A 352 17.83 36.66 -39.62
C SER A 352 17.39 37.81 -40.53
N ASN A 353 16.59 37.53 -41.57
CA ASN A 353 16.06 38.57 -42.45
C ASN A 353 15.08 39.52 -41.75
N LEU A 354 14.57 39.17 -40.56
CA LEU A 354 13.68 40.01 -39.75
C LEU A 354 14.43 40.87 -38.72
N TRP A 355 15.70 40.58 -38.45
CA TRP A 355 16.46 41.21 -37.37
C TRP A 355 16.54 42.73 -37.49
N ALA A 356 16.57 43.26 -38.72
CA ALA A 356 16.63 44.70 -38.99
C ALA A 356 15.45 45.51 -38.40
N SER A 357 14.34 44.84 -38.06
CA SER A 357 13.14 45.50 -37.52
C SER A 357 12.70 44.94 -36.15
N MET A 358 13.25 43.79 -35.74
CA MET A 358 12.87 43.13 -34.48
C MET A 358 13.19 43.97 -33.23
N GLY A 359 14.28 44.74 -33.21
CA GLY A 359 14.58 45.62 -32.08
C GLY A 359 13.47 46.65 -31.82
N THR A 360 12.96 47.25 -32.90
CA THR A 360 11.83 48.18 -32.84
C THR A 360 10.54 47.49 -32.44
N TRP A 361 10.25 46.28 -32.95
CA TRP A 361 9.05 45.52 -32.58
C TRP A 361 9.07 45.07 -31.13
N LEU A 362 10.25 44.69 -30.61
CA LEU A 362 10.42 44.25 -29.24
C LEU A 362 10.23 45.42 -28.27
N LEU A 363 10.83 46.58 -28.56
CA LEU A 363 10.68 47.79 -27.73
C LEU A 363 9.27 48.38 -27.78
N ASN A 364 8.59 48.34 -28.92
CA ASN A 364 7.26 48.89 -29.09
C ASN A 364 6.13 47.90 -28.80
N PHE A 365 6.38 46.60 -28.63
CA PHE A 365 5.44 45.59 -28.09
C PHE A 365 3.94 45.82 -28.37
N GLU A 366 3.63 46.20 -29.60
CA GLU A 366 2.33 46.63 -30.10
C GLU A 366 2.34 46.43 -31.63
N PRO A 367 1.17 46.50 -32.30
CA PRO A 367 1.11 46.37 -33.76
C PRO A 367 1.98 47.41 -34.48
N CYS A 368 2.98 46.93 -35.21
CA CYS A 368 3.90 47.74 -36.00
C CYS A 368 3.61 47.57 -37.50
N LYS A 369 3.83 48.62 -38.29
CA LYS A 369 3.73 48.54 -39.76
C LYS A 369 5.00 47.97 -40.36
N ILE A 370 4.87 47.07 -41.33
CA ILE A 370 5.98 46.51 -42.09
C ILE A 370 5.65 46.45 -43.59
N ASN A 371 6.63 46.81 -44.42
CA ASN A 371 6.56 46.61 -45.86
C ASN A 371 6.99 45.19 -46.22
N VAL A 372 6.11 44.44 -46.88
CA VAL A 372 6.35 43.03 -47.24
C VAL A 372 7.27 42.97 -48.46
N THR A 373 8.57 42.79 -48.25
CA THR A 373 9.50 42.40 -49.33
C THR A 373 9.42 40.89 -49.58
N ARG A 374 10.06 40.40 -50.65
CA ARG A 374 10.12 38.96 -50.92
C ARG A 374 10.84 38.20 -49.79
N ASP A 375 11.95 38.73 -49.30
CA ASP A 375 12.74 38.08 -48.24
C ASP A 375 12.00 38.10 -46.90
N VAL A 376 11.32 39.21 -46.58
CA VAL A 376 10.46 39.34 -45.38
C VAL A 376 9.29 38.36 -45.44
N ARG A 377 8.65 38.21 -46.60
CA ARG A 377 7.56 37.24 -46.79
C ARG A 377 8.04 35.81 -46.53
N ASP A 378 9.15 35.42 -47.13
CA ASP A 378 9.68 34.05 -46.99
C ASP A 378 10.15 33.79 -45.54
N ALA A 379 10.70 34.81 -44.86
CA ALA A 379 11.04 34.75 -43.44
C ALA A 379 9.81 34.57 -42.54
N LEU A 380 8.77 35.40 -42.69
CA LEU A 380 7.53 35.29 -41.91
C LEU A 380 6.81 33.95 -42.13
N MET A 381 6.88 33.38 -43.33
CA MET A 381 6.31 32.05 -43.60
C MET A 381 7.08 30.92 -42.89
N ARG A 382 8.39 31.08 -42.61
CA ARG A 382 9.21 30.09 -41.88
C ARG A 382 9.00 30.14 -40.37
N CYS A 383 8.68 31.32 -39.82
CA CYS A 383 8.44 31.52 -38.39
C CYS A 383 7.02 32.08 -38.12
N ALA A 384 6.00 31.55 -38.82
CA ALA A 384 4.66 32.12 -38.82
C ALA A 384 3.99 32.13 -37.44
N ASP A 385 4.29 31.16 -36.58
CA ASP A 385 3.72 31.08 -35.23
C ASP A 385 4.39 32.05 -34.25
N ALA A 386 5.51 32.67 -34.61
CA ALA A 386 6.19 33.68 -33.80
C ALA A 386 5.52 35.06 -33.89
N PHE A 387 4.66 35.30 -34.89
CA PHE A 387 4.10 36.62 -35.13
C PHE A 387 2.60 36.55 -35.45
N PHE A 388 1.83 37.48 -34.88
CA PHE A 388 0.56 37.86 -35.46
C PHE A 388 0.80 38.82 -36.62
N VAL A 389 0.16 38.56 -37.76
CA VAL A 389 0.28 39.38 -38.97
C VAL A 389 -1.09 39.58 -39.59
N SER A 390 -1.50 40.83 -39.79
CA SER A 390 -2.83 41.17 -40.33
C SER A 390 -2.82 42.45 -41.18
N GLU A 391 -3.77 42.60 -42.10
CA GLU A 391 -3.91 43.83 -42.90
C GLU A 391 -4.46 45.00 -42.06
N GLU A 392 -5.32 44.69 -41.10
CA GLU A 392 -5.96 45.63 -40.18
C GLU A 392 -5.83 45.15 -38.73
N THR A 393 -5.95 46.06 -37.78
CA THR A 393 -5.96 45.79 -36.34
C THR A 393 -7.37 45.49 -35.83
N VAL A 394 -7.46 44.77 -34.71
CA VAL A 394 -8.72 44.43 -34.03
C VAL A 394 -8.69 44.98 -32.61
N LYS A 395 -9.79 45.60 -32.16
CA LYS A 395 -9.92 46.05 -30.77
C LYS A 395 -9.78 44.86 -29.81
N SER A 396 -8.84 44.96 -28.88
CA SER A 396 -8.58 43.97 -27.81
C SER A 396 -9.86 43.59 -27.03
N GLU A 397 -10.73 44.56 -26.74
CA GLU A 397 -12.03 44.33 -26.10
C GLU A 397 -12.93 43.37 -26.90
N LYS A 398 -12.92 43.42 -28.23
CA LYS A 398 -13.72 42.51 -29.06
C LYS A 398 -13.24 41.07 -28.91
N ILE A 399 -11.93 40.87 -28.81
CA ILE A 399 -11.33 39.54 -28.61
C ILE A 399 -11.65 39.03 -27.21
N ALA A 400 -11.56 39.89 -26.18
CA ALA A 400 -11.97 39.53 -24.82
C ALA A 400 -13.45 39.14 -24.72
N VAL A 401 -14.34 39.85 -25.45
CA VAL A 401 -15.77 39.51 -25.54
C VAL A 401 -16.00 38.21 -26.32
N GLY A 402 -15.23 37.95 -27.39
CA GLY A 402 -15.25 36.67 -28.11
C GLY A 402 -14.91 35.51 -27.18
N LEU A 403 -13.78 35.61 -26.47
CA LEU A 403 -13.34 34.61 -25.49
C LEU A 403 -14.38 34.42 -24.39
N GLN A 404 -15.02 35.50 -23.94
CA GLN A 404 -16.10 35.42 -22.97
C GLN A 404 -17.27 34.57 -23.47
N LYS A 405 -17.74 34.82 -24.69
CA LYS A 405 -18.87 34.07 -25.24
C LYS A 405 -18.53 32.59 -25.42
N ASP A 406 -17.36 32.31 -25.98
CA ASP A 406 -16.93 30.93 -26.28
C ASP A 406 -16.69 30.14 -24.98
N LEU A 407 -15.87 30.68 -24.07
CA LEU A 407 -15.50 29.97 -22.84
C LEU A 407 -16.64 29.94 -21.81
N SER A 408 -17.51 30.96 -21.73
CA SER A 408 -18.66 30.91 -20.81
C SER A 408 -19.68 29.85 -21.24
N LYS A 409 -19.83 29.61 -22.56
CA LYS A 409 -20.66 28.53 -23.08
C LYS A 409 -20.12 27.18 -22.64
N TYR A 410 -18.80 26.98 -22.74
CA TYR A 410 -18.14 25.75 -22.29
C TYR A 410 -18.20 25.58 -20.77
N LEU A 411 -17.93 26.64 -20.01
CA LEU A 411 -18.05 26.65 -18.56
C LEU A 411 -19.44 26.23 -18.10
N LYS A 412 -20.48 26.73 -18.75
CA LYS A 412 -21.87 26.36 -18.43
C LYS A 412 -22.13 24.87 -18.64
N ILE A 413 -21.66 24.29 -19.73
CA ILE A 413 -21.77 22.84 -19.98
C ILE A 413 -21.10 22.05 -18.84
N LYS A 414 -19.90 22.46 -18.41
CA LYS A 414 -19.18 21.81 -17.31
C LYS A 414 -19.88 21.98 -15.97
N GLN A 415 -20.47 23.14 -15.71
CA GLN A 415 -21.25 23.40 -14.52
C GLN A 415 -22.54 22.56 -14.48
N ASP A 416 -23.19 22.35 -15.62
CA ASP A 416 -24.35 21.46 -15.74
C ASP A 416 -23.97 19.98 -15.49
N GLU A 417 -22.72 19.59 -15.77
CA GLU A 417 -22.11 18.29 -15.42
C GLU A 417 -21.66 18.18 -13.95
N GLY A 418 -21.85 19.24 -13.14
CA GLY A 418 -21.43 19.31 -11.73
C GLY A 418 -19.97 19.74 -11.51
N LEU A 419 -19.24 20.09 -12.56
CA LEU A 419 -17.84 20.52 -12.50
C LEU A 419 -17.71 22.05 -12.40
N TYR A 420 -16.74 22.52 -11.62
CA TYR A 420 -16.40 23.95 -11.48
C TYR A 420 -17.55 24.90 -11.04
N PRO A 421 -18.40 24.53 -10.06
CA PRO A 421 -19.59 25.32 -9.68
C PRO A 421 -19.27 26.70 -9.09
N ARG A 422 -18.04 26.95 -8.65
CA ARG A 422 -17.61 28.21 -8.02
C ARG A 422 -16.86 29.14 -8.96
N VAL A 423 -16.70 28.79 -10.23
CA VAL A 423 -16.00 29.63 -11.21
C VAL A 423 -16.94 30.71 -11.74
N ASP A 424 -16.55 31.97 -11.54
CA ASP A 424 -17.19 33.14 -12.14
C ASP A 424 -16.27 33.68 -13.25
N TYR A 425 -16.71 33.58 -14.51
CA TYR A 425 -15.89 34.01 -15.64
C TYR A 425 -15.47 35.49 -15.53
N LEU A 426 -16.37 36.38 -15.13
CA LEU A 426 -16.06 37.82 -15.09
C LEU A 426 -15.06 38.14 -13.98
N LYS A 427 -15.27 37.57 -12.80
CA LYS A 427 -14.42 37.82 -11.64
C LYS A 427 -13.07 37.11 -11.71
N ASN A 428 -13.07 35.86 -12.17
CA ASN A 428 -11.90 34.99 -12.11
C ASN A 428 -11.07 34.97 -13.40
N LEU A 429 -11.66 35.22 -14.58
CA LEU A 429 -10.97 35.06 -15.88
C LEU A 429 -10.89 36.35 -16.71
N HIS A 430 -12.01 37.02 -16.94
CA HIS A 430 -12.13 38.13 -17.89
C HIS A 430 -11.12 39.25 -17.62
N LYS A 431 -10.89 39.59 -16.34
CA LYS A 431 -9.91 40.61 -15.95
C LYS A 431 -8.50 40.27 -16.43
N TYR A 432 -8.08 39.01 -16.33
CA TYR A 432 -6.74 38.56 -16.74
C TYR A 432 -6.58 38.55 -18.25
N PHE A 433 -7.59 38.05 -18.98
CA PHE A 433 -7.60 38.17 -20.44
C PHE A 433 -7.47 39.62 -20.89
N SER A 434 -8.19 40.53 -20.23
CA SER A 434 -8.15 41.96 -20.54
C SER A 434 -6.79 42.60 -20.23
N TYR A 435 -6.14 42.22 -19.12
CA TYR A 435 -4.82 42.73 -18.77
C TYR A 435 -3.77 42.34 -19.82
N VAL A 436 -3.74 41.06 -20.20
CA VAL A 436 -2.79 40.52 -21.19
C VAL A 436 -3.03 41.11 -22.58
N LEU A 437 -4.29 41.18 -23.04
CA LEU A 437 -4.63 41.78 -24.33
C LEU A 437 -4.30 43.29 -24.38
N ASN A 438 -4.58 44.02 -23.29
CA ASN A 438 -4.25 45.45 -23.23
C ASN A 438 -2.74 45.68 -23.24
N ALA A 439 -1.96 44.82 -22.58
CA ALA A 439 -0.49 44.85 -22.56
C ALA A 439 0.16 44.45 -23.89
N CYS A 440 -0.63 44.22 -24.92
CA CYS A 440 -0.18 43.97 -26.29
C CYS A 440 -0.85 44.93 -27.27
N SER A 441 -1.63 45.91 -26.81
CA SER A 441 -2.41 46.78 -27.69
C SER A 441 -1.73 48.13 -27.91
N ASN A 442 -2.00 48.75 -29.06
CA ASN A 442 -1.60 50.13 -29.36
C ASN A 442 -2.40 51.15 -28.53
N ALA A 443 -2.10 52.45 -28.67
CA ALA A 443 -2.76 53.54 -27.94
C ALA A 443 -4.29 53.53 -28.05
N ASP A 444 -4.84 53.07 -29.19
CA ASP A 444 -6.27 52.96 -29.47
C ASP A 444 -6.91 51.65 -28.95
N GLY A 445 -6.12 50.78 -28.32
CA GLY A 445 -6.57 49.51 -27.75
C GLY A 445 -6.69 48.39 -28.78
N GLU A 446 -5.95 48.46 -29.88
CA GLU A 446 -6.03 47.52 -31.00
C GLU A 446 -4.77 46.62 -31.10
N ILE A 447 -4.96 45.40 -31.61
CA ILE A 447 -3.91 44.38 -31.78
C ILE A 447 -3.90 43.82 -33.22
N ALA A 448 -2.78 43.29 -33.68
CA ALA A 448 -2.73 42.48 -34.90
C ALA A 448 -3.21 41.06 -34.56
N PHE A 449 -4.15 40.51 -35.32
CA PHE A 449 -4.84 39.27 -34.90
C PHE A 449 -5.20 38.33 -36.07
N LYS A 450 -4.21 37.97 -36.88
CA LYS A 450 -4.28 36.91 -37.91
C LYS A 450 -2.89 36.26 -38.07
N THR A 451 -2.74 35.35 -39.03
CA THR A 451 -1.50 34.62 -39.30
C THR A 451 -1.12 34.63 -40.78
N ALA A 452 0.19 34.52 -41.07
CA ALA A 452 0.71 34.29 -42.41
C ALA A 452 0.61 32.79 -42.83
N SER A 453 0.50 31.89 -41.84
CA SER A 453 0.49 30.44 -42.04
C SER A 453 -0.69 29.99 -42.91
N ARG A 454 -0.46 28.95 -43.73
CA ARG A 454 -1.53 28.27 -44.46
C ARG A 454 -2.34 27.32 -43.56
N ARG A 455 -1.79 26.94 -42.40
CA ARG A 455 -2.47 26.12 -41.39
C ARG A 455 -2.96 27.04 -40.28
N TYR A 456 -3.95 27.85 -40.61
CA TYR A 456 -4.41 28.92 -39.73
C TYR A 456 -5.13 28.40 -38.48
N GLU A 457 -5.81 27.25 -38.54
CA GLU A 457 -6.36 26.54 -37.36
C GLU A 457 -5.25 26.12 -36.38
N GLU A 458 -4.20 25.45 -36.87
CA GLU A 458 -3.04 25.07 -36.05
C GLU A 458 -2.34 26.32 -35.46
N SER A 459 -2.22 27.39 -36.25
CA SER A 459 -1.60 28.64 -35.82
C SER A 459 -2.44 29.41 -34.81
N PHE A 460 -3.78 29.42 -34.92
CA PHE A 460 -4.66 29.98 -33.89
C PHE A 460 -4.42 29.32 -32.54
N THR A 461 -4.35 28.00 -32.53
CA THR A 461 -4.15 27.23 -31.31
C THR A 461 -2.76 27.44 -30.74
N LYS A 462 -1.70 27.31 -31.56
CA LYS A 462 -0.30 27.39 -31.14
C LYS A 462 0.17 28.81 -30.83
N ALA A 463 -0.24 29.81 -31.59
CA ALA A 463 0.24 31.18 -31.44
C ALA A 463 -0.63 32.04 -30.51
N PHE A 464 -1.92 31.69 -30.33
CA PHE A 464 -2.88 32.47 -29.54
C PHE A 464 -3.56 31.66 -28.42
N ALA A 465 -4.43 30.70 -28.73
CA ALA A 465 -5.42 30.20 -27.77
C ALA A 465 -4.77 29.46 -26.57
N ILE A 466 -3.89 28.49 -26.84
CA ILE A 466 -3.18 27.77 -25.77
C ILE A 466 -2.23 28.72 -25.02
N PRO A 467 -1.33 29.47 -25.68
CA PRO A 467 -0.46 30.41 -24.96
C PRO A 467 -1.22 31.41 -24.10
N MET A 468 -2.37 31.93 -24.57
CA MET A 468 -3.19 32.86 -23.80
C MET A 468 -3.75 32.20 -22.53
N LEU A 469 -4.28 30.99 -22.64
CA LEU A 469 -4.79 30.21 -21.51
C LEU A 469 -3.67 29.92 -20.51
N GLU A 470 -2.48 29.53 -20.99
CA GLU A 470 -1.33 29.28 -20.13
C GLU A 470 -0.83 30.56 -19.43
N ILE A 471 -0.75 31.69 -20.13
CA ILE A 471 -0.39 32.98 -19.51
C ILE A 471 -1.39 33.31 -18.40
N VAL A 472 -2.69 33.23 -18.68
CA VAL A 472 -3.72 33.53 -17.67
C VAL A 472 -3.64 32.56 -16.48
N TYR A 473 -3.33 31.28 -16.74
CA TYR A 473 -3.08 30.29 -15.70
C TYR A 473 -1.90 30.71 -14.80
N ASP A 474 -0.78 31.12 -15.40
CA ASP A 474 0.43 31.54 -14.69
C ASP A 474 0.18 32.78 -13.85
N PHE A 475 -0.55 33.77 -14.38
CA PHE A 475 -0.95 34.97 -13.64
C PHE A 475 -1.84 34.64 -12.44
N ILE A 476 -2.84 33.78 -12.60
CA ILE A 476 -3.69 33.35 -11.48
C ILE A 476 -2.84 32.60 -10.44
N SER A 477 -1.98 31.67 -10.87
CA SER A 477 -1.12 30.90 -9.97
C SER A 477 -0.10 31.76 -9.22
N GLN A 478 0.33 32.88 -9.80
CA GLN A 478 1.31 33.77 -9.19
C GLN A 478 0.67 34.79 -8.23
N TYR A 479 -0.52 35.30 -8.57
CA TYR A 479 -1.10 36.48 -7.92
C TYR A 479 -2.38 36.20 -7.12
N GLU A 480 -3.06 35.08 -7.33
CA GLU A 480 -4.26 34.68 -6.58
C GLU A 480 -3.96 33.60 -5.53
N ASP A 481 -4.89 33.42 -4.59
CA ASP A 481 -4.78 32.42 -3.52
C ASP A 481 -5.24 31.04 -4.01
N ASP A 482 -4.33 30.06 -3.98
CA ASP A 482 -4.54 28.66 -4.38
C ASP A 482 -5.60 27.92 -3.54
N ASN A 483 -5.97 28.46 -2.36
CA ASN A 483 -6.99 27.87 -1.47
C ASN A 483 -8.39 28.46 -1.66
N ASP A 484 -8.52 29.58 -2.38
CA ASP A 484 -9.83 30.00 -2.81
C ASP A 484 -10.34 28.96 -3.82
N VAL A 485 -11.32 28.17 -3.39
CA VAL A 485 -11.91 27.11 -4.19
C VAL A 485 -12.40 27.64 -5.54
N SER A 486 -12.80 28.92 -5.64
CA SER A 486 -13.14 29.53 -6.91
C SER A 486 -11.94 29.65 -7.85
N PHE A 487 -10.77 30.09 -7.37
CA PHE A 487 -9.55 30.19 -8.18
C PHE A 487 -8.92 28.82 -8.45
N LYS A 488 -8.99 27.87 -7.50
CA LYS A 488 -8.58 26.47 -7.76
C LYS A 488 -9.40 25.85 -8.88
N GLN A 489 -10.73 25.95 -8.80
CA GLN A 489 -11.60 25.48 -9.88
C GLN A 489 -11.41 26.28 -11.17
N THR A 490 -11.09 27.57 -11.09
CA THR A 490 -10.80 28.41 -12.27
C THR A 490 -9.56 27.91 -12.98
N LYS A 491 -8.49 27.62 -12.22
CA LYS A 491 -7.27 27.01 -12.73
C LYS A 491 -7.60 25.68 -13.40
N ASP A 492 -8.30 24.78 -12.71
CA ASP A 492 -8.71 23.48 -13.25
C ASP A 492 -9.55 23.60 -14.53
N PHE A 493 -10.40 24.63 -14.63
CA PHE A 493 -11.21 24.94 -15.79
C PHE A 493 -10.38 25.51 -16.96
N ILE A 494 -9.37 26.35 -16.70
CA ILE A 494 -8.43 26.79 -17.74
C ILE A 494 -7.71 25.58 -18.33
N LEU A 495 -7.32 24.61 -17.50
CA LEU A 495 -6.68 23.38 -17.98
C LEU A 495 -7.60 22.55 -18.86
N ASP A 496 -8.87 22.47 -18.47
CA ASP A 496 -9.89 21.81 -19.27
C ASP A 496 -10.10 22.55 -20.60
N CYS A 497 -10.06 23.89 -20.60
CA CYS A 497 -10.10 24.69 -21.83
C CYS A 497 -8.91 24.43 -22.76
N ILE A 498 -7.69 24.27 -22.23
CA ILE A 498 -6.50 23.95 -23.04
C ILE A 498 -6.72 22.62 -23.77
N LYS A 499 -7.10 21.58 -23.03
CA LYS A 499 -7.38 20.25 -23.59
C LYS A 499 -8.55 20.28 -24.58
N TRP A 500 -9.60 21.03 -24.26
CA TRP A 500 -10.75 21.24 -25.14
C TRP A 500 -10.31 21.89 -26.47
N THR A 501 -9.31 22.77 -26.43
CA THR A 501 -8.70 23.39 -27.62
C THR A 501 -7.83 22.42 -28.40
N GLU A 502 -7.01 21.61 -27.73
CA GLU A 502 -6.16 20.59 -28.38
C GLU A 502 -7.01 19.57 -29.15
N ASN A 503 -8.02 19.01 -28.48
CA ASN A 503 -8.98 18.11 -29.12
C ASN A 503 -9.69 18.77 -30.30
N ALA A 504 -9.92 20.09 -30.24
CA ALA A 504 -10.61 20.80 -31.30
C ALA A 504 -9.87 20.81 -32.64
N VAL A 505 -8.54 20.80 -32.57
CA VAL A 505 -7.68 20.74 -33.75
C VAL A 505 -7.69 19.34 -34.34
N GLU A 506 -7.63 18.30 -33.49
CA GLU A 506 -7.66 16.90 -33.93
C GLU A 506 -9.01 16.53 -34.58
N GLU A 507 -10.12 16.98 -33.97
CA GLU A 507 -11.49 16.73 -34.42
C GLU A 507 -11.93 17.66 -35.56
N ARG A 508 -11.13 18.69 -35.90
CA ARG A 508 -11.43 19.74 -36.89
C ARG A 508 -12.73 20.50 -36.60
N ASP A 509 -12.99 20.83 -35.34
CA ASP A 509 -14.20 21.55 -34.89
C ASP A 509 -13.87 22.86 -34.14
N LEU A 510 -12.66 23.38 -34.32
CA LEU A 510 -12.18 24.63 -33.72
C LEU A 510 -13.13 25.82 -33.98
N ASN A 511 -13.70 25.90 -35.18
CA ASN A 511 -14.68 26.92 -35.56
C ASN A 511 -16.04 26.80 -34.85
N LEU A 512 -16.40 25.61 -34.35
CA LEU A 512 -17.62 25.39 -33.56
C LEU A 512 -17.39 25.69 -32.09
N LYS A 513 -16.19 25.37 -31.60
CA LYS A 513 -15.79 25.58 -30.20
C LYS A 513 -15.47 27.06 -29.92
N TYR A 514 -14.71 27.71 -30.78
CA TYR A 514 -14.31 29.13 -30.67
C TYR A 514 -15.06 30.04 -31.65
N ASP A 515 -16.34 29.80 -31.94
CA ASP A 515 -17.08 30.50 -33.00
C ASP A 515 -16.91 32.04 -32.98
N GLU A 516 -16.96 32.69 -31.82
CA GLU A 516 -16.88 34.16 -31.76
C GLU A 516 -15.44 34.69 -31.86
N THR A 517 -14.49 34.06 -31.17
CA THR A 517 -13.07 34.47 -31.17
C THR A 517 -12.40 34.08 -32.48
N TYR A 518 -12.67 32.88 -32.95
CA TYR A 518 -12.12 32.32 -34.17
C TYR A 518 -12.58 33.12 -35.40
N ARG A 519 -13.82 33.61 -35.46
CA ARG A 519 -14.27 34.53 -36.53
C ARG A 519 -13.42 35.79 -36.67
N LEU A 520 -12.84 36.29 -35.58
CA LEU A 520 -11.94 37.44 -35.64
C LEU A 520 -10.56 37.08 -36.25
N PHE A 521 -10.23 35.79 -36.28
CA PHE A 521 -8.97 35.23 -36.76
C PHE A 521 -9.08 34.56 -38.16
N ASP A 522 -10.22 33.91 -38.45
CA ASP A 522 -10.46 32.93 -39.52
C ASP A 522 -10.77 33.54 -40.90
N TYR A 523 -11.20 34.81 -40.99
CA TYR A 523 -11.67 35.37 -42.27
C TYR A 523 -10.64 36.03 -43.20
N SER A 524 -9.36 36.11 -42.82
CA SER A 524 -8.30 36.20 -43.83
C SER A 524 -6.97 35.73 -43.28
N ARG A 525 -6.48 34.58 -43.77
CA ARG A 525 -5.03 34.41 -43.84
C ARG A 525 -4.46 35.72 -44.40
N CYS A 526 -3.51 36.32 -43.68
CA CYS A 526 -2.90 37.55 -44.17
C CYS A 526 -2.12 37.18 -45.44
N ASP A 527 -2.65 37.58 -46.58
CA ASP A 527 -2.05 37.27 -47.87
C ASP A 527 -0.88 38.24 -48.08
N LEU A 528 0.30 37.82 -47.64
CA LEU A 528 1.54 38.58 -47.79
C LEU A 528 1.90 38.73 -49.27
N ARG A 529 1.49 39.84 -49.91
CA ARG A 529 1.91 40.17 -51.29
C ARG A 529 3.10 41.13 -51.25
N PRO A 530 4.05 41.00 -52.19
CA PRO A 530 5.18 41.90 -52.26
C PRO A 530 4.73 43.37 -52.43
N ASN A 531 5.31 44.26 -51.62
CA ASN A 531 5.02 45.70 -51.51
C ASN A 531 3.72 46.08 -50.79
N ASP A 532 3.00 45.13 -50.20
CA ASP A 532 1.90 45.45 -49.29
C ASP A 532 2.46 45.94 -47.94
N GLU A 533 1.73 46.85 -47.29
CA GLU A 533 1.98 47.24 -45.90
C GLU A 533 1.04 46.42 -45.01
N VAL A 534 1.59 45.70 -44.03
CA VAL A 534 0.82 44.89 -43.08
C VAL A 534 1.20 45.25 -41.65
N MET A 535 0.34 44.89 -40.69
CA MET A 535 0.60 45.00 -39.27
C MET A 535 1.27 43.71 -38.78
N ILE A 536 2.34 43.84 -38.00
CA ILE A 536 3.06 42.73 -37.37
C ILE A 536 3.20 42.96 -35.87
N GLN A 537 3.13 41.86 -35.11
CA GLN A 537 3.31 41.85 -33.67
C GLN A 537 3.79 40.47 -33.21
N TYR A 538 4.56 40.38 -32.12
CA TYR A 538 4.86 39.09 -31.50
C TYR A 538 3.59 38.33 -31.07
N SER A 539 3.54 37.04 -31.37
CA SER A 539 2.48 36.16 -30.89
C SER A 539 2.56 35.91 -29.39
N PHE A 540 1.49 35.43 -28.78
CA PHE A 540 1.52 35.06 -27.36
C PHE A 540 2.44 33.88 -27.06
N ASP A 541 2.64 32.97 -28.01
CA ASP A 541 3.68 31.94 -27.90
C ASP A 541 5.07 32.58 -27.77
N SER A 542 5.40 33.55 -28.64
CA SER A 542 6.69 34.24 -28.57
C SER A 542 6.92 34.93 -27.24
N ILE A 543 5.88 35.57 -26.69
CA ILE A 543 5.94 36.18 -25.36
C ILE A 543 6.33 35.14 -24.31
N ARG A 544 5.71 33.96 -24.33
CA ARG A 544 6.02 32.87 -23.40
C ARG A 544 7.44 32.34 -23.57
N GLN A 545 7.92 32.25 -24.80
CA GLN A 545 9.26 31.72 -25.09
C GLN A 545 10.38 32.73 -24.80
N MET A 546 10.13 34.03 -25.00
CA MET A 546 11.15 35.06 -24.84
C MET A 546 11.25 35.61 -23.42
N ILE A 547 10.20 35.45 -22.59
CA ILE A 547 10.16 35.88 -21.18
C ILE A 547 10.03 34.67 -20.27
N GLU A 548 10.88 34.58 -19.26
CA GLU A 548 10.84 33.50 -18.26
C GLU A 548 9.50 33.50 -17.48
N GLN A 549 8.82 32.35 -17.46
CA GLN A 549 7.53 32.18 -16.80
C GLN A 549 7.72 31.91 -15.29
N PRO A 550 6.72 32.20 -14.43
CA PRO A 550 6.81 31.98 -12.97
C PRO A 550 6.85 30.51 -12.55
N ILE A 551 6.28 29.64 -13.39
CA ILE A 551 6.41 28.19 -13.35
C ILE A 551 7.38 27.85 -14.47
N GLY A 552 8.51 27.25 -14.11
CA GLY A 552 9.60 26.91 -15.02
C GLY A 552 9.28 25.70 -15.88
N ASP A 553 10.27 25.25 -16.64
CA ASP A 553 10.16 24.05 -17.48
C ASP A 553 9.95 22.80 -16.61
N PRO A 554 8.94 21.94 -16.88
CA PRO A 554 8.78 20.65 -16.20
C PRO A 554 10.00 19.73 -16.34
N ARG A 555 10.88 19.96 -17.32
CA ARG A 555 12.12 19.20 -17.53
C ARG A 555 13.17 19.58 -16.48
N LEU A 556 13.11 18.87 -15.36
CA LEU A 556 14.01 19.12 -14.24
C LEU A 556 15.46 18.73 -14.56
N LYS A 557 16.39 19.37 -13.88
CA LYS A 557 17.81 18.98 -13.86
C LYS A 557 18.12 18.18 -12.60
N TYR A 558 19.20 17.39 -12.63
CA TYR A 558 19.73 16.78 -11.42
C TYR A 558 20.63 17.80 -10.72
N LYS A 559 20.06 18.55 -9.76
CA LYS A 559 20.67 19.75 -9.19
C LYS A 559 20.93 20.76 -10.32
N ASP A 560 22.18 20.92 -10.76
CA ASP A 560 22.54 21.81 -11.87
C ASP A 560 22.99 21.07 -13.15
N ALA A 561 23.00 19.74 -13.14
CA ALA A 561 23.51 18.93 -14.26
C ALA A 561 22.39 18.40 -15.17
N SER A 562 22.69 18.33 -16.48
CA SER A 562 21.80 17.69 -17.46
C SER A 562 21.59 16.20 -17.16
N LEU A 563 20.34 15.74 -17.22
CA LEU A 563 19.96 14.36 -16.96
C LEU A 563 20.59 13.39 -17.97
N ASP A 564 20.56 13.72 -19.26
CA ASP A 564 21.01 12.82 -20.33
C ASP A 564 22.50 12.48 -20.21
N VAL A 565 23.31 13.48 -19.85
CA VAL A 565 24.75 13.29 -19.63
C VAL A 565 25.00 12.32 -18.49
N LEU A 566 24.25 12.43 -17.39
CA LEU A 566 24.41 11.58 -16.22
C LEU A 566 23.88 10.17 -16.44
N LEU A 567 22.77 10.01 -17.17
CA LEU A 567 22.17 8.71 -17.48
C LEU A 567 23.10 7.82 -18.30
N SER A 568 23.91 8.40 -19.19
CA SER A 568 24.90 7.66 -19.99
C SER A 568 25.92 6.88 -19.15
N SER A 569 26.11 7.26 -17.87
CA SER A 569 27.04 6.62 -16.94
C SER A 569 26.40 5.57 -16.02
N VAL A 570 25.08 5.36 -16.10
CA VAL A 570 24.33 4.47 -15.20
C VAL A 570 24.08 3.11 -15.85
N SER A 571 24.32 2.03 -15.11
CA SER A 571 24.00 0.66 -15.55
C SER A 571 22.50 0.37 -15.44
N MET A 572 21.78 0.33 -16.56
CA MET A 572 20.32 0.18 -16.61
C MET A 572 19.81 -1.19 -16.11
N ASN A 573 20.61 -2.25 -16.23
CA ASN A 573 20.24 -3.58 -15.73
C ASN A 573 20.01 -3.64 -14.20
N ASN A 574 20.57 -2.69 -13.43
CA ASN A 574 20.42 -2.59 -11.97
C ASN A 574 19.77 -1.26 -11.55
N ALA A 575 19.23 -0.50 -12.49
CA ALA A 575 18.62 0.80 -12.22
C ALA A 575 17.43 0.65 -11.26
N ALA A 576 17.16 1.75 -10.55
CA ALA A 576 16.02 1.86 -9.67
C ALA A 576 14.71 1.89 -10.47
N ILE A 577 13.66 1.27 -9.93
CA ILE A 577 12.30 1.31 -10.50
C ILE A 577 11.50 2.36 -9.76
N ALA A 578 10.98 3.35 -10.50
CA ALA A 578 10.08 4.35 -9.97
C ALA A 578 8.64 3.84 -9.96
N PHE A 579 7.95 4.01 -8.83
CA PHE A 579 6.54 3.64 -8.70
C PHE A 579 5.73 4.70 -7.96
N ALA A 580 4.41 4.63 -8.09
CA ALA A 580 3.44 5.28 -7.22
C ALA A 580 2.41 4.24 -6.77
N GLU A 581 1.77 4.48 -5.62
CA GLU A 581 0.76 3.56 -5.09
C GLU A 581 -0.48 4.33 -4.61
N LYS A 582 -1.66 3.88 -5.07
CA LYS A 582 -2.95 4.49 -4.70
C LYS A 582 -4.07 3.47 -4.86
N SER A 583 -4.91 3.31 -3.83
CA SER A 583 -6.10 2.45 -3.84
C SER A 583 -5.78 1.01 -4.29
N ASP A 584 -4.74 0.41 -3.68
CA ASP A 584 -4.24 -0.95 -4.00
C ASP A 584 -3.77 -1.13 -5.46
N CYS A 585 -3.56 -0.03 -6.21
CA CYS A 585 -2.95 -0.03 -7.54
C CYS A 585 -1.51 0.49 -7.47
N LYS A 586 -0.58 -0.33 -7.95
CA LYS A 586 0.84 0.04 -8.11
C LYS A 586 1.13 0.47 -9.55
N ILE A 587 1.56 1.71 -9.71
CA ILE A 587 1.85 2.31 -11.02
C ILE A 587 3.35 2.38 -11.21
N LEU A 588 3.89 1.75 -12.25
CA LEU A 588 5.28 1.82 -12.65
C LEU A 588 5.41 2.80 -13.82
N PHE A 589 6.31 3.77 -13.70
CA PHE A 589 6.57 4.74 -14.78
C PHE A 589 7.83 4.34 -15.55
N ILE A 590 7.70 4.20 -16.87
CA ILE A 590 8.80 3.87 -17.78
C ILE A 590 9.27 5.16 -18.47
N PRO A 591 10.52 5.62 -18.19
CA PRO A 591 11.02 6.89 -18.71
C PRO A 591 11.40 6.80 -20.20
N GLN A 592 11.53 7.95 -20.83
CA GLN A 592 12.09 8.09 -22.17
C GLN A 592 13.63 7.99 -22.12
N LEU A 593 14.20 6.93 -22.71
CA LEU A 593 15.64 6.68 -22.76
C LEU A 593 16.09 6.35 -24.18
N GLU A 594 17.40 6.42 -24.44
CA GLU A 594 18.00 5.94 -25.69
C GLU A 594 17.76 4.43 -25.90
N ASP A 595 17.70 3.99 -27.16
CA ASP A 595 17.31 2.62 -27.57
C ASP A 595 18.02 1.48 -26.82
N ASN A 596 19.32 1.61 -26.56
CA ASN A 596 20.07 0.57 -25.84
C ASN A 596 19.75 0.58 -24.34
N ALA A 597 19.65 1.77 -23.74
CA ALA A 597 19.37 1.95 -22.32
C ALA A 597 17.94 1.47 -21.96
N ILE A 598 16.94 1.78 -22.79
CA ILE A 598 15.56 1.35 -22.56
C ILE A 598 15.42 -0.17 -22.62
N LYS A 599 16.10 -0.86 -23.54
CA LYS A 599 16.06 -2.33 -23.65
C LYS A 599 16.62 -3.03 -22.41
N GLU A 600 17.69 -2.51 -21.84
CA GLU A 600 18.25 -3.02 -20.58
C GLU A 600 17.33 -2.72 -19.39
N TYR A 601 16.76 -1.52 -19.33
CA TYR A 601 15.81 -1.13 -18.28
C TYR A 601 14.54 -2.00 -18.33
N LEU A 602 14.00 -2.30 -19.50
CA LEU A 602 12.83 -3.17 -19.66
C LEU A 602 13.09 -4.60 -19.19
N LYS A 603 14.31 -5.14 -19.37
CA LYS A 603 14.68 -6.45 -18.80
C LYS A 603 14.60 -6.43 -17.28
N ARG A 604 15.10 -5.36 -16.65
CA ARG A 604 15.04 -5.14 -15.21
C ARG A 604 13.61 -5.03 -14.68
N VAL A 605 12.74 -4.30 -15.39
CA VAL A 605 11.30 -4.18 -15.07
C VAL A 605 10.61 -5.54 -15.23
N LYS A 606 10.90 -6.30 -16.29
CA LYS A 606 10.35 -7.65 -16.50
C LYS A 606 10.69 -8.61 -15.35
N SER A 607 11.94 -8.59 -14.89
CA SER A 607 12.36 -9.39 -13.72
C SER A 607 11.58 -9.01 -12.47
N PHE A 608 11.34 -7.72 -12.24
CA PHE A 608 10.55 -7.22 -11.11
C PHE A 608 9.08 -7.65 -11.18
N VAL A 609 8.45 -7.49 -12.35
CA VAL A 609 7.05 -7.86 -12.55
C VAL A 609 6.87 -9.37 -12.39
N SER A 610 7.81 -10.16 -12.91
CA SER A 610 7.79 -11.63 -12.79
C SER A 610 7.92 -12.08 -11.32
N ALA A 611 8.76 -11.42 -10.52
CA ALA A 611 8.90 -11.69 -9.09
C ALA A 611 7.65 -11.27 -8.28
N SER A 612 6.96 -10.22 -8.72
CA SER A 612 5.76 -9.68 -8.03
C SER A 612 4.46 -10.41 -8.41
N MET A 613 4.45 -11.15 -9.52
CA MET A 613 3.26 -11.77 -10.11
C MET A 613 2.49 -12.67 -9.14
N SER A 614 3.20 -13.55 -8.41
CA SER A 614 2.56 -14.48 -7.48
C SER A 614 1.93 -13.77 -6.29
N HIS A 615 2.58 -12.74 -5.75
CA HIS A 615 2.04 -11.94 -4.65
C HIS A 615 0.75 -11.24 -5.07
N MET A 616 0.74 -10.61 -6.25
CA MET A 616 -0.41 -9.90 -6.79
C MET A 616 -1.59 -10.84 -7.10
N LEU A 617 -1.32 -12.08 -7.52
CA LEU A 617 -2.38 -13.09 -7.69
C LEU A 617 -2.97 -13.54 -6.34
N HIS A 618 -2.17 -13.58 -5.28
CA HIS A 618 -2.61 -13.90 -3.93
C HIS A 618 -3.33 -12.74 -3.22
N ARG A 619 -3.45 -11.57 -3.86
CA ARG A 619 -4.12 -10.40 -3.29
C ARG A 619 -5.30 -10.00 -4.15
N GLY A 620 -6.52 -10.21 -3.69
CA GLY A 620 -7.74 -10.01 -4.48
C GLY A 620 -7.88 -8.59 -5.04
N VAL A 621 -7.47 -7.57 -4.28
CA VAL A 621 -7.63 -6.15 -4.63
C VAL A 621 -6.45 -5.56 -5.42
N GLU A 622 -5.25 -6.14 -5.30
CA GLU A 622 -4.04 -5.52 -5.85
C GLU A 622 -4.00 -5.57 -7.38
N THR A 623 -3.67 -4.42 -7.97
CA THR A 623 -3.45 -4.27 -9.42
C THR A 623 -2.14 -3.54 -9.70
N MET A 624 -1.61 -3.71 -10.92
CA MET A 624 -0.43 -3.02 -11.39
C MET A 624 -0.65 -2.42 -12.78
N ARG A 625 -0.15 -1.22 -12.99
CA ARG A 625 -0.10 -0.57 -14.30
C ARG A 625 1.32 -0.14 -14.62
N ILE A 626 1.75 -0.44 -15.84
CA ILE A 626 3.05 -0.03 -16.37
C ILE A 626 2.77 1.00 -17.44
N VAL A 627 3.18 2.23 -17.18
CA VAL A 627 2.85 3.39 -18.01
C VAL A 627 4.12 3.88 -18.70
N PHE A 628 4.09 3.86 -20.03
CA PHE A 628 5.19 4.37 -20.86
C PHE A 628 5.05 5.87 -21.08
N LEU A 629 6.05 6.65 -20.66
CA LEU A 629 6.05 8.11 -20.78
C LEU A 629 6.36 8.62 -22.19
N GLY A 630 6.56 7.73 -23.18
CA GLY A 630 6.75 8.13 -24.58
C GLY A 630 6.28 7.06 -25.55
N ASN A 631 5.92 7.48 -26.77
CA ASN A 631 5.53 6.57 -27.85
C ASN A 631 6.74 5.78 -28.33
N GLN A 632 6.79 4.50 -27.96
CA GLN A 632 7.89 3.58 -28.26
C GLN A 632 7.35 2.36 -29.01
N ASP A 633 7.99 2.00 -30.12
CA ASP A 633 7.61 0.84 -30.94
C ASP A 633 7.69 -0.49 -30.16
N TYR A 634 8.47 -0.52 -29.08
CA TYR A 634 8.71 -1.71 -28.25
C TYR A 634 7.58 -2.04 -27.26
N ILE A 635 6.57 -1.16 -27.09
CA ILE A 635 5.46 -1.40 -26.14
C ILE A 635 4.74 -2.71 -26.48
N GLY A 636 4.50 -2.98 -27.77
CA GLY A 636 3.84 -4.20 -28.22
C GLY A 636 4.62 -5.48 -27.91
N GLU A 637 5.93 -5.48 -28.17
CA GLU A 637 6.81 -6.62 -27.88
C GLU A 637 6.89 -6.87 -26.37
N PHE A 638 7.11 -5.83 -25.58
CA PHE A 638 7.16 -5.93 -24.12
C PHE A 638 5.83 -6.41 -23.53
N LYS A 639 4.70 -5.95 -24.08
CA LYS A 639 3.36 -6.38 -23.69
C LYS A 639 3.17 -7.88 -23.88
N ASP A 640 3.59 -8.40 -25.03
CA ASP A 640 3.55 -9.83 -25.31
C ASP A 640 4.47 -10.64 -24.39
N GLU A 641 5.68 -10.14 -24.13
CA GLU A 641 6.64 -10.80 -23.25
C GLU A 641 6.22 -10.90 -21.78
N VAL A 642 5.45 -9.93 -21.27
CA VAL A 642 5.01 -9.87 -19.87
C VAL A 642 3.63 -10.51 -19.69
N LEU A 643 2.71 -10.30 -20.64
CA LEU A 643 1.31 -10.70 -20.48
C LEU A 643 1.00 -12.09 -21.04
N LYS A 644 1.84 -12.66 -21.93
CA LYS A 644 1.61 -13.98 -22.53
C LYS A 644 2.57 -15.03 -21.96
N THR A 645 2.05 -16.25 -21.87
CA THR A 645 2.82 -17.47 -21.56
C THR A 645 3.68 -17.88 -22.76
N ALA A 646 4.61 -18.83 -22.56
CA ALA A 646 5.45 -19.38 -23.64
C ALA A 646 4.62 -19.98 -24.81
N ASN A 647 3.36 -20.34 -24.57
CA ASN A 647 2.44 -20.90 -25.56
C ASN A 647 1.61 -19.82 -26.28
N GLY A 648 1.83 -18.53 -26.00
CA GLY A 648 1.11 -17.41 -26.60
C GLY A 648 -0.25 -17.08 -25.97
N GLU A 649 -0.68 -17.82 -24.94
CA GLU A 649 -1.90 -17.52 -24.19
C GLU A 649 -1.68 -16.44 -23.14
N LEU A 650 -2.68 -15.59 -22.88
CA LEU A 650 -2.63 -14.61 -21.79
C LEU A 650 -2.47 -15.30 -20.43
N THR A 651 -1.58 -14.75 -19.61
CA THR A 651 -1.39 -15.15 -18.21
C THR A 651 -2.66 -14.88 -17.39
N PRO A 652 -2.88 -15.58 -16.24
CA PRO A 652 -4.02 -15.33 -15.37
C PRO A 652 -4.16 -13.86 -14.94
N ALA A 653 -3.05 -13.21 -14.58
CA ALA A 653 -3.04 -11.80 -14.21
C ALA A 653 -3.47 -10.88 -15.37
N ALA A 654 -3.07 -11.21 -16.61
CA ALA A 654 -3.47 -10.47 -17.80
C ALA A 654 -4.95 -10.70 -18.17
N LYS A 655 -5.46 -11.93 -18.04
CA LYS A 655 -6.89 -12.25 -18.28
C LYS A 655 -7.81 -11.48 -17.35
N MET A 656 -7.37 -11.26 -16.11
CA MET A 656 -8.09 -10.44 -15.13
C MET A 656 -7.83 -8.94 -15.30
N SER A 657 -6.97 -8.49 -16.22
CA SER A 657 -6.51 -7.09 -16.28
C SER A 657 -5.88 -6.59 -14.97
N LYS A 658 -5.33 -7.48 -14.14
CA LYS A 658 -4.56 -7.11 -12.95
C LYS A 658 -3.27 -6.40 -13.33
N ILE A 659 -2.64 -6.80 -14.43
CA ILE A 659 -1.50 -6.10 -15.02
C ILE A 659 -1.94 -5.48 -16.34
N GLY A 660 -1.72 -4.18 -16.46
CA GLY A 660 -1.97 -3.40 -17.67
C GLY A 660 -0.70 -2.70 -18.11
N ILE A 661 -0.53 -2.60 -19.42
CA ILE A 661 0.60 -1.93 -20.06
C ILE A 661 -0.01 -0.98 -21.09
N ASP A 662 0.19 0.31 -20.81
CA ASP A 662 -0.52 1.40 -21.46
C ASP A 662 0.48 2.54 -21.79
N SER A 663 0.25 3.26 -22.88
CA SER A 663 0.95 4.52 -23.14
C SER A 663 0.37 5.64 -22.27
N TYR A 664 1.23 6.58 -21.83
CA TYR A 664 0.77 7.77 -21.09
C TYR A 664 -0.28 8.56 -21.88
N ASP A 665 -0.13 8.61 -23.21
CA ASP A 665 -1.05 9.31 -24.12
C ASP A 665 -2.47 8.69 -24.15
N GLU A 666 -2.64 7.43 -23.73
CA GLU A 666 -3.96 6.77 -23.66
C GLU A 666 -4.82 7.24 -22.49
N PHE A 667 -4.21 7.98 -21.56
CA PHE A 667 -4.90 8.59 -20.44
C PHE A 667 -4.92 10.08 -20.73
N ASN A 668 -6.10 10.60 -21.06
CA ASN A 668 -6.28 11.99 -21.44
C ASN A 668 -6.05 12.94 -20.22
N PHE A 669 -4.82 13.09 -19.74
CA PHE A 669 -4.46 13.88 -18.56
C PHE A 669 -4.49 15.40 -18.82
N LYS A 670 -4.63 16.17 -17.75
CA LYS A 670 -4.47 17.64 -17.78
C LYS A 670 -2.97 17.97 -17.91
N PHE A 671 -2.61 18.83 -18.87
CA PHE A 671 -1.22 19.09 -19.26
C PHE A 671 -0.42 17.83 -19.62
N GLY A 672 -1.02 16.89 -20.36
CA GLY A 672 -0.42 15.59 -20.65
C GLY A 672 1.06 15.65 -21.00
N GLY A 673 1.45 16.47 -21.98
CA GLY A 673 2.87 16.62 -22.38
C GLY A 673 3.78 17.14 -21.25
N LYS A 674 3.39 18.24 -20.58
CA LYS A 674 4.24 18.87 -19.54
C LYS A 674 4.29 18.06 -18.24
N THR A 675 3.18 17.47 -17.82
CA THR A 675 3.13 16.57 -16.67
C THR A 675 3.91 15.29 -16.96
N CYS A 676 3.87 14.78 -18.20
CA CYS A 676 4.70 13.66 -18.64
C CYS A 676 6.19 14.00 -18.55
N ASP A 677 6.62 15.15 -19.10
CA ASP A 677 7.99 15.65 -19.03
C ASP A 677 8.50 15.78 -17.58
N PHE A 678 7.61 16.21 -16.67
CA PHE A 678 7.92 16.29 -15.24
C PHE A 678 8.12 14.91 -14.62
N ILE A 679 7.15 13.99 -14.80
CA ILE A 679 7.26 12.61 -14.28
C ILE A 679 8.51 11.94 -14.85
N ASP A 680 8.78 12.09 -16.14
CA ASP A 680 9.96 11.54 -16.81
C ASP A 680 11.25 12.05 -16.16
N SER A 681 11.33 13.35 -15.91
CA SER A 681 12.47 13.97 -15.21
C SER A 681 12.64 13.42 -13.80
N VAL A 682 11.56 13.25 -13.03
CA VAL A 682 11.63 12.68 -11.68
C VAL A 682 12.08 11.22 -11.72
N VAL A 683 11.57 10.40 -12.65
CA VAL A 683 11.98 9.00 -12.82
C VAL A 683 13.47 8.91 -13.19
N LYS A 684 13.96 9.78 -14.08
CA LYS A 684 15.39 9.88 -14.41
C LYS A 684 16.23 10.30 -13.20
N ILE A 685 15.75 11.26 -12.40
CA ILE A 685 16.40 11.66 -11.14
C ILE A 685 16.47 10.49 -10.16
N ILE A 686 15.44 9.64 -10.08
CA ILE A 686 15.44 8.42 -9.25
C ILE A 686 16.55 7.47 -9.69
N ILE A 687 16.64 7.18 -10.99
CA ILE A 687 17.66 6.29 -11.56
C ILE A 687 19.07 6.80 -11.25
N ILE A 688 19.33 8.10 -11.50
CA ILE A 688 20.62 8.73 -11.23
C ILE A 688 20.89 8.77 -9.72
N GLY A 689 19.92 9.21 -8.92
CA GLY A 689 20.06 9.42 -7.48
C GLY A 689 20.30 8.12 -6.71
N SER A 690 19.66 7.02 -7.13
CA SER A 690 19.94 5.67 -6.63
C SER A 690 21.38 5.26 -6.97
N SER A 691 21.82 5.44 -8.21
CA SER A 691 23.20 5.08 -8.62
C SER A 691 24.28 5.85 -7.86
N LYS A 692 24.00 7.10 -7.49
CA LYS A 692 24.90 7.99 -6.76
C LYS A 692 24.75 7.91 -5.23
N GLY A 693 23.79 7.14 -4.72
CA GLY A 693 23.51 7.03 -3.29
C GLY A 693 23.02 8.32 -2.63
N THR A 694 22.38 9.22 -3.38
CA THR A 694 21.88 10.51 -2.86
C THR A 694 20.44 10.46 -2.35
N LEU A 695 19.71 9.37 -2.63
CA LEU A 695 18.33 9.15 -2.18
C LEU A 695 18.33 8.04 -1.12
N SER A 696 17.78 8.32 0.07
CA SER A 696 17.87 7.44 1.25
C SER A 696 16.74 6.41 1.38
N ASP A 697 15.63 6.60 0.68
CA ASP A 697 14.37 5.88 0.97
C ASP A 697 14.04 4.83 -0.10
N SER A 698 14.88 3.79 -0.21
CA SER A 698 14.62 2.67 -1.11
C SER A 698 13.69 1.63 -0.47
N HIS A 699 12.61 1.27 -1.15
CA HIS A 699 11.86 0.05 -0.90
C HIS A 699 12.67 -1.21 -1.32
N PRO A 700 12.24 -2.43 -0.94
CA PRO A 700 12.86 -3.68 -1.40
C PRO A 700 13.05 -3.72 -2.92
N ASP A 701 14.09 -4.40 -3.38
CA ASP A 701 14.48 -4.50 -4.79
C ASP A 701 14.75 -3.16 -5.48
N ASN A 702 15.39 -2.20 -4.79
CA ASN A 702 15.80 -0.91 -5.37
C ASN A 702 14.63 -0.15 -6.03
N CYS A 703 13.46 -0.12 -5.37
CA CYS A 703 12.28 0.61 -5.84
C CYS A 703 12.12 1.92 -5.07
N TYR A 704 11.65 2.98 -5.72
CA TYR A 704 11.42 4.28 -5.08
C TYR A 704 10.02 4.80 -5.38
N ASP A 705 9.36 5.30 -4.34
CA ASP A 705 8.09 6.01 -4.44
C ASP A 705 8.34 7.42 -5.00
N ILE A 706 7.75 7.69 -6.16
CA ILE A 706 7.91 8.97 -6.86
C ILE A 706 7.42 10.14 -6.01
N VAL A 707 6.39 9.94 -5.17
CA VAL A 707 5.81 11.00 -4.33
C VAL A 707 6.80 11.46 -3.27
N LYS A 708 7.47 10.53 -2.59
CA LYS A 708 8.52 10.84 -1.60
C LYS A 708 9.73 11.51 -2.24
N VAL A 709 10.06 11.13 -3.47
CA VAL A 709 11.17 11.75 -4.20
C VAL A 709 10.82 13.17 -4.60
N MET A 710 9.58 13.44 -5.05
CA MET A 710 9.09 14.80 -5.32
C MET A 710 9.22 15.70 -4.08
N GLU A 711 8.87 15.21 -2.90
CA GLU A 711 9.07 15.93 -1.63
C GLU A 711 10.56 16.23 -1.38
N THR A 712 11.43 15.24 -1.61
CA THR A 712 12.89 15.39 -1.40
C THR A 712 13.50 16.44 -2.34
N ILE A 713 13.17 16.40 -3.63
CA ILE A 713 13.72 17.34 -4.61
C ILE A 713 13.13 18.75 -4.47
N SER A 714 11.99 18.90 -3.80
CA SER A 714 11.39 20.21 -3.49
C SER A 714 12.10 20.97 -2.36
N LEU A 715 12.97 20.30 -1.60
CA LEU A 715 13.73 20.92 -0.51
C LEU A 715 14.77 21.91 -1.04
N SER A 716 15.00 22.99 -0.29
CA SER A 716 16.02 24.00 -0.61
C SER A 716 17.45 23.44 -0.65
N SER A 717 17.70 22.32 0.02
CA SER A 717 18.98 21.60 -0.01
C SER A 717 19.24 20.89 -1.34
N TRP A 718 18.19 20.54 -2.09
CA TRP A 718 18.30 19.91 -3.40
C TRP A 718 18.12 20.91 -4.53
N SER A 719 17.07 21.73 -4.44
CA SER A 719 16.69 22.74 -5.44
C SER A 719 16.85 24.13 -4.84
N PRO A 720 18.01 24.78 -5.01
CA PRO A 720 18.27 26.09 -4.39
C PRO A 720 17.38 27.19 -4.96
N ARG A 721 17.05 27.13 -6.26
CA ARG A 721 16.20 28.13 -6.92
C ARG A 721 14.76 28.03 -6.43
N LYS A 722 14.17 29.17 -6.12
CA LYS A 722 12.76 29.26 -5.70
C LYS A 722 11.79 28.90 -6.84
N GLU A 723 12.19 29.15 -8.09
CA GLU A 723 11.42 28.80 -9.28
C GLU A 723 11.36 27.28 -9.49
N ASP A 724 12.48 26.57 -9.43
CA ASP A 724 12.53 25.10 -9.54
C ASP A 724 11.63 24.46 -8.48
N ARG A 725 11.68 24.95 -7.25
CA ARG A 725 10.82 24.48 -6.15
C ARG A 725 9.33 24.70 -6.43
N ARG A 726 8.95 25.87 -6.98
CA ARG A 726 7.56 26.15 -7.38
C ARG A 726 7.10 25.30 -8.56
N THR A 727 7.99 25.04 -9.50
CA THR A 727 7.75 24.16 -10.66
C THR A 727 7.49 22.74 -10.19
N ILE A 728 8.36 22.23 -9.30
CA ILE A 728 8.20 20.93 -8.65
C ILE A 728 6.88 20.89 -7.88
N GLU A 729 6.59 21.89 -7.04
CA GLU A 729 5.35 21.93 -6.26
C GLU A 729 4.11 21.91 -7.16
N HIS A 730 4.09 22.73 -8.21
CA HIS A 730 2.97 22.83 -9.15
C HIS A 730 2.71 21.49 -9.87
N TYR A 731 3.72 20.90 -10.50
CA TYR A 731 3.54 19.65 -11.23
C TYR A 731 3.36 18.45 -10.30
N SER A 732 3.95 18.45 -9.09
CA SER A 732 3.69 17.42 -8.09
C SER A 732 2.21 17.39 -7.72
N LYS A 733 1.57 18.55 -7.51
CA LYS A 733 0.14 18.65 -7.25
C LYS A 733 -0.70 18.07 -8.40
N LEU A 734 -0.32 18.31 -9.66
CA LEU A 734 -1.01 17.71 -10.82
C LEU A 734 -0.87 16.18 -10.86
N VAL A 735 0.23 15.63 -10.36
CA VAL A 735 0.48 14.19 -10.31
C VAL A 735 -0.24 13.52 -9.13
N THR A 736 -0.35 14.19 -7.98
CA THR A 736 -0.77 13.58 -6.70
C THR A 736 -2.08 14.08 -6.11
N GLU A 737 -2.52 15.32 -6.40
CA GLU A 737 -3.65 15.96 -5.73
C GLU A 737 -4.91 16.08 -6.60
N GLY A 738 -6.05 15.68 -6.03
CA GLY A 738 -7.37 15.81 -6.66
C GLY A 738 -7.79 14.60 -7.49
N GLU A 739 -9.11 14.49 -7.73
CA GLU A 739 -9.75 13.38 -8.47
C GLU A 739 -9.30 13.30 -9.94
N ASN A 740 -8.68 14.34 -10.48
CA ASN A 740 -8.17 14.36 -11.85
C ASN A 740 -6.63 14.30 -11.91
N SER A 741 -5.97 13.99 -10.80
CA SER A 741 -4.52 13.80 -10.79
C SER A 741 -4.09 12.60 -11.64
N THR A 742 -2.82 12.59 -12.07
CA THR A 742 -2.28 11.49 -12.90
C THR A 742 -2.41 10.15 -12.19
N ILE A 743 -1.98 10.06 -10.92
CA ILE A 743 -2.01 8.81 -10.15
C ILE A 743 -3.45 8.32 -9.93
N ASP A 744 -4.37 9.22 -9.55
CA ASP A 744 -5.76 8.84 -9.29
C ASP A 744 -6.46 8.38 -10.57
N THR A 745 -6.22 9.05 -11.70
CA THR A 745 -6.80 8.70 -12.99
C THR A 745 -6.33 7.33 -13.50
N ILE A 746 -5.02 7.03 -13.37
CA ILE A 746 -4.48 5.71 -13.75
C ILE A 746 -5.05 4.64 -12.82
N SER A 747 -5.03 4.87 -11.51
CA SER A 747 -5.52 3.91 -10.51
C SER A 747 -7.01 3.58 -10.73
N ARG A 748 -7.85 4.59 -10.94
CA ARG A 748 -9.29 4.39 -11.21
C ARG A 748 -9.56 3.60 -12.47
N LYS A 749 -8.89 3.93 -13.58
CA LYS A 749 -9.01 3.18 -14.85
C LYS A 749 -8.50 1.75 -14.67
N ALA A 750 -7.46 1.53 -13.86
CA ALA A 750 -6.96 0.19 -13.55
C ALA A 750 -8.01 -0.67 -12.82
N ILE A 751 -8.61 -0.11 -11.78
CA ILE A 751 -9.67 -0.76 -10.97
C ILE A 751 -10.91 -1.03 -11.83
N GLU A 752 -11.33 -0.07 -12.66
CA GLU A 752 -12.47 -0.24 -13.57
C GLU A 752 -12.23 -1.38 -14.57
N LEU A 753 -11.05 -1.42 -15.21
CA LEU A 753 -10.69 -2.51 -16.13
C LEU A 753 -10.61 -3.86 -15.43
N TYR A 754 -10.11 -3.89 -14.19
CA TYR A 754 -10.05 -5.10 -13.37
C TYR A 754 -11.44 -5.63 -13.04
N HIS A 755 -12.34 -4.77 -12.54
CA HIS A 755 -13.72 -5.13 -12.24
C HIS A 755 -14.50 -5.58 -13.46
N ASN A 756 -14.31 -4.92 -14.61
CA ASN A 756 -14.95 -5.33 -15.87
C ASN A 756 -14.43 -6.69 -16.35
N ALA A 757 -13.12 -6.95 -16.23
CA ALA A 757 -12.54 -8.24 -16.60
C ALA A 757 -13.01 -9.37 -15.67
N LEU A 758 -13.06 -9.13 -14.36
CA LEU A 758 -13.67 -10.07 -13.40
C LEU A 758 -15.15 -10.30 -13.70
N GLY A 759 -15.89 -9.25 -14.03
CA GLY A 759 -17.30 -9.33 -14.42
C GLY A 759 -17.54 -10.22 -15.64
N ASN A 760 -16.61 -10.21 -16.59
CA ASN A 760 -16.63 -11.07 -17.76
C ASN A 760 -16.20 -12.52 -17.46
N LEU A 761 -15.26 -12.71 -16.52
CA LEU A 761 -14.77 -14.04 -16.12
C LEU A 761 -15.74 -14.79 -15.19
N LEU A 762 -16.48 -14.04 -14.36
CA LEU A 762 -17.42 -14.57 -13.36
C LEU A 762 -18.86 -14.18 -13.73
N CYS A 763 -19.28 -12.99 -13.31
CA CYS A 763 -20.53 -12.33 -13.70
C CYS A 763 -20.46 -10.85 -13.27
N PRO A 764 -21.32 -9.96 -13.82
CA PRO A 764 -21.37 -8.57 -13.38
C PRO A 764 -21.58 -8.45 -11.86
N LEU A 765 -20.86 -7.51 -11.22
CA LEU A 765 -20.85 -7.30 -9.77
C LEU A 765 -22.26 -7.19 -9.17
N GLU A 766 -23.18 -6.49 -9.85
CA GLU A 766 -24.56 -6.31 -9.37
C GLU A 766 -25.38 -7.60 -9.33
N ARG A 767 -24.95 -8.61 -10.10
CA ARG A 767 -25.61 -9.92 -10.18
C ARG A 767 -24.92 -11.00 -9.36
N TYR A 768 -23.71 -10.76 -8.86
CA TYR A 768 -22.93 -11.76 -8.13
C TYR A 768 -23.71 -12.27 -6.91
N ASP A 769 -24.08 -11.36 -6.01
CA ASP A 769 -24.83 -11.73 -4.80
C ASP A 769 -26.23 -12.31 -5.09
N SER A 770 -26.92 -11.82 -6.13
CA SER A 770 -28.26 -12.32 -6.49
C SER A 770 -28.26 -13.70 -7.13
N ASN A 771 -27.13 -14.11 -7.73
CA ASN A 771 -26.97 -15.40 -8.38
C ASN A 771 -26.45 -16.48 -7.42
N LEU A 772 -26.08 -16.11 -6.19
CA LEU A 772 -25.70 -17.03 -5.12
C LEU A 772 -26.97 -17.55 -4.41
N ASP A 773 -27.68 -18.50 -5.03
CA ASP A 773 -28.85 -19.17 -4.44
C ASP A 773 -28.47 -20.49 -3.75
N TYR A 774 -27.35 -20.48 -3.03
CA TYR A 774 -26.78 -21.65 -2.37
C TYR A 774 -26.92 -21.49 -0.86
N GLU A 775 -27.95 -22.10 -0.27
CA GLU A 775 -28.16 -22.07 1.19
C GLU A 775 -27.26 -23.08 1.93
N LEU A 776 -25.96 -23.17 1.61
CA LEU A 776 -25.07 -24.17 2.22
C LEU A 776 -24.86 -23.94 3.71
N SER A 777 -24.93 -22.69 4.19
CA SER A 777 -24.91 -22.34 5.62
C SER A 777 -26.01 -23.02 6.41
N THR A 778 -27.17 -23.32 5.80
CA THR A 778 -28.30 -23.97 6.49
C THR A 778 -28.01 -25.41 6.94
N LEU A 779 -26.97 -26.04 6.38
CA LEU A 779 -26.45 -27.34 6.81
C LEU A 779 -25.98 -27.35 8.27
N PHE A 780 -25.59 -26.18 8.79
CA PHE A 780 -24.98 -26.05 10.11
C PHE A 780 -25.93 -25.28 11.04
N ASP A 781 -26.49 -25.95 12.04
CA ASP A 781 -27.24 -25.27 13.11
C ASP A 781 -26.25 -24.65 14.12
N GLU A 782 -25.78 -23.44 13.83
CA GLU A 782 -24.75 -22.72 14.61
C GLU A 782 -25.14 -22.47 16.07
N ASN A 783 -26.45 -22.51 16.39
CA ASN A 783 -26.97 -22.27 17.73
C ASN A 783 -26.80 -23.44 18.72
N THR A 784 -26.30 -24.61 18.28
CA THR A 784 -26.29 -25.83 19.11
C THR A 784 -24.98 -26.62 19.15
N ILE A 785 -24.20 -26.67 18.07
CA ILE A 785 -22.97 -27.47 17.99
C ILE A 785 -21.92 -26.74 17.14
N THR A 786 -20.71 -26.58 17.67
CA THR A 786 -19.56 -26.06 16.89
C THR A 786 -18.91 -27.21 16.11
N TYR A 787 -19.07 -27.19 14.79
CA TYR A 787 -18.48 -28.17 13.88
C TYR A 787 -17.03 -27.81 13.53
N GLU A 788 -16.17 -28.83 13.40
CA GLU A 788 -14.77 -28.67 13.03
C GLU A 788 -14.64 -28.30 11.53
N PRO A 789 -13.75 -27.35 11.15
CA PRO A 789 -13.69 -26.80 9.79
C PRO A 789 -13.49 -27.83 8.67
N LEU A 790 -12.58 -28.81 8.84
CA LEU A 790 -12.34 -29.86 7.84
C LEU A 790 -13.59 -30.72 7.62
N SER A 791 -14.31 -31.02 8.69
CA SER A 791 -15.55 -31.81 8.66
C SER A 791 -16.69 -31.05 7.96
N ARG A 792 -16.82 -29.73 8.21
CA ARG A 792 -17.75 -28.86 7.46
C ARG A 792 -17.43 -28.86 5.97
N PHE A 793 -16.15 -28.66 5.64
CA PHE A 793 -15.69 -28.53 4.26
C PHE A 793 -15.88 -29.81 3.45
N VAL A 794 -15.57 -30.99 4.01
CA VAL A 794 -15.78 -32.28 3.33
C VAL A 794 -17.25 -32.57 3.09
N CYS A 795 -18.14 -32.26 4.04
CA CYS A 795 -19.58 -32.41 3.82
C CYS A 795 -20.12 -31.50 2.71
N MET A 796 -19.65 -30.25 2.65
CA MET A 796 -20.05 -29.31 1.59
C MET A 796 -19.50 -29.72 0.23
N MET A 797 -18.25 -30.17 0.15
CA MET A 797 -17.68 -30.74 -1.08
C MET A 797 -18.52 -31.93 -1.57
N TYR A 798 -18.90 -32.84 -0.67
CA TYR A 798 -19.76 -33.99 -1.03
C TYR A 798 -21.08 -33.53 -1.64
N ILE A 799 -21.74 -32.55 -1.03
CA ILE A 799 -23.01 -32.02 -1.54
C ILE A 799 -22.84 -31.42 -2.93
N ILE A 800 -21.79 -30.62 -3.17
CA ILE A 800 -21.54 -30.01 -4.49
C ILE A 800 -21.16 -31.06 -5.55
N GLU A 801 -20.34 -32.04 -5.22
CA GLU A 801 -19.93 -33.11 -6.15
C GLU A 801 -21.12 -33.96 -6.63
N HIS A 802 -22.10 -34.17 -5.75
CA HIS A 802 -23.28 -35.02 -5.97
C HIS A 802 -24.56 -34.25 -6.32
N ALA A 803 -24.53 -32.92 -6.24
CA ALA A 803 -25.65 -32.06 -6.58
C ALA A 803 -26.11 -32.28 -8.03
N GLY A 804 -27.42 -32.48 -8.22
CA GLY A 804 -28.03 -32.79 -9.50
C GLY A 804 -27.78 -34.21 -10.04
N LYS A 805 -26.88 -34.99 -9.43
CA LYS A 805 -26.56 -36.37 -9.84
C LYS A 805 -27.26 -37.42 -9.00
N CYS A 806 -27.47 -37.13 -7.70
CA CYS A 806 -28.08 -38.05 -6.74
C CYS A 806 -29.23 -37.39 -5.98
N GLN A 807 -30.23 -38.18 -5.58
CA GLN A 807 -31.38 -37.70 -4.80
C GLN A 807 -31.21 -37.84 -3.28
N ALA A 808 -30.22 -38.62 -2.85
CA ALA A 808 -29.91 -38.87 -1.44
C ALA A 808 -28.44 -39.27 -1.28
N VAL A 809 -27.94 -39.17 -0.04
CA VAL A 809 -26.61 -39.66 0.36
C VAL A 809 -26.55 -41.19 0.23
N SER A 810 -25.38 -41.72 -0.15
CA SER A 810 -25.16 -43.17 -0.22
C SER A 810 -25.48 -43.87 1.10
N GLN A 811 -26.32 -44.90 1.03
CA GLN A 811 -26.72 -45.68 2.20
C GLN A 811 -25.55 -46.48 2.78
N ASN A 812 -24.66 -46.97 1.91
CA ASN A 812 -23.43 -47.67 2.28
C ASN A 812 -22.49 -46.73 3.05
N LEU A 813 -22.30 -45.49 2.57
CA LEU A 813 -21.52 -44.46 3.27
C LEU A 813 -22.12 -44.10 4.63
N LEU A 814 -23.44 -43.91 4.72
CA LEU A 814 -24.12 -43.64 5.98
C LEU A 814 -23.98 -44.81 6.97
N GLU A 815 -24.05 -46.06 6.49
CA GLU A 815 -23.85 -47.24 7.32
C GLU A 815 -22.42 -47.33 7.83
N LEU A 816 -21.42 -47.09 6.97
CA LEU A 816 -20.00 -46.99 7.34
C LEU A 816 -19.79 -45.93 8.43
N LEU A 817 -20.27 -44.71 8.20
CA LEU A 817 -20.16 -43.60 9.14
C LEU A 817 -20.90 -43.89 10.45
N LYS A 818 -22.03 -44.61 10.43
CA LYS A 818 -22.73 -45.06 11.64
C LYS A 818 -21.93 -46.11 12.42
N MET A 819 -21.17 -46.97 11.73
CA MET A 819 -20.31 -47.97 12.40
C MET A 819 -19.18 -47.31 13.20
N VAL A 820 -18.61 -46.22 12.68
CA VAL A 820 -17.39 -45.60 13.21
C VAL A 820 -17.60 -44.24 13.90
N GLY A 821 -18.72 -43.57 13.67
CA GLY A 821 -19.00 -42.22 14.20
C GLY A 821 -19.90 -42.21 15.45
N VAL A 822 -20.53 -43.32 15.83
CA VAL A 822 -21.44 -43.36 16.98
C VAL A 822 -20.71 -43.86 18.22
N ARG A 823 -20.62 -43.03 19.28
CA ARG A 823 -19.91 -43.37 20.54
C ARG A 823 -20.36 -44.67 21.21
N SER A 824 -21.61 -45.07 21.06
CA SER A 824 -22.12 -46.34 21.60
C SER A 824 -21.68 -47.58 20.80
N ASN A 825 -21.06 -47.39 19.63
CA ASN A 825 -20.60 -48.49 18.78
C ASN A 825 -19.20 -48.96 19.21
N PRO A 826 -18.98 -50.28 19.35
CA PRO A 826 -17.65 -50.85 19.58
C PRO A 826 -16.57 -50.40 18.59
N LEU A 827 -16.92 -49.90 17.40
CA LEU A 827 -15.99 -49.41 16.37
C LEU A 827 -15.86 -47.88 16.26
N TYR A 828 -16.42 -47.09 17.21
CA TYR A 828 -16.21 -45.64 17.30
C TYR A 828 -14.74 -45.18 17.14
N PHE A 829 -14.42 -44.38 16.13
CA PHE A 829 -13.10 -43.78 15.95
C PHE A 829 -13.08 -42.38 16.55
N GLU A 830 -12.37 -42.24 17.67
CA GLU A 830 -12.18 -40.95 18.30
C GLU A 830 -11.19 -40.10 17.46
N PRO A 831 -11.52 -38.83 17.20
CA PRO A 831 -10.61 -37.89 16.54
C PRO A 831 -9.42 -37.60 17.47
N LYS A 832 -8.21 -37.60 16.91
CA LYS A 832 -6.99 -37.24 17.65
C LYS A 832 -6.51 -35.86 17.22
N VAL A 833 -6.17 -35.04 18.21
CA VAL A 833 -5.80 -33.62 18.01
C VAL A 833 -4.32 -33.45 17.61
N GLU A 834 -3.47 -34.47 17.81
CA GLU A 834 -2.03 -34.41 17.56
C GLU A 834 -1.63 -34.26 16.08
N GLU A 835 -0.62 -33.42 15.82
CA GLU A 835 -0.16 -33.02 14.47
C GLU A 835 0.41 -34.14 13.59
N SER A 836 0.75 -35.30 14.18
CA SER A 836 1.54 -36.35 13.52
C SER A 836 0.74 -37.27 12.59
N SER A 837 -0.60 -37.22 12.63
CA SER A 837 -1.45 -38.14 11.89
C SER A 837 -2.68 -37.45 11.31
N VAL A 838 -2.52 -36.86 10.12
CA VAL A 838 -3.55 -36.09 9.40
C VAL A 838 -4.82 -36.91 9.12
N HIS A 839 -4.71 -38.24 8.94
CA HIS A 839 -5.87 -39.14 8.80
C HIS A 839 -6.61 -39.39 10.12
N GLU A 840 -5.97 -39.18 11.28
CA GLU A 840 -6.60 -39.40 12.59
C GLU A 840 -7.37 -38.16 13.11
N SER A 841 -7.37 -37.04 12.37
CA SER A 841 -8.03 -35.80 12.84
C SER A 841 -9.50 -35.64 12.42
N TYR A 842 -10.03 -36.50 11.54
CA TYR A 842 -11.42 -36.38 11.07
C TYR A 842 -12.46 -36.67 12.17
N HIS A 843 -13.41 -35.75 12.37
CA HIS A 843 -14.58 -35.92 13.23
C HIS A 843 -15.69 -36.69 12.48
N LEU A 844 -15.52 -38.01 12.35
CA LEU A 844 -16.46 -38.88 11.63
C LEU A 844 -17.87 -38.88 12.24
N ASP A 845 -17.99 -38.58 13.54
CA ASP A 845 -19.26 -38.39 14.24
C ASP A 845 -20.01 -37.14 13.76
N GLN A 846 -19.29 -36.03 13.57
CA GLN A 846 -19.83 -34.79 13.02
C GLN A 846 -20.26 -34.96 11.56
N ILE A 847 -19.40 -35.56 10.73
CA ILE A 847 -19.70 -35.84 9.31
C ILE A 847 -20.96 -36.71 9.19
N HIS A 848 -21.07 -37.76 10.01
CA HIS A 848 -22.27 -38.60 10.08
C HIS A 848 -23.52 -37.77 10.44
N ASN A 849 -23.43 -36.91 11.46
CA ASN A 849 -24.58 -36.11 11.89
C ASN A 849 -25.04 -35.10 10.84
N ILE A 850 -24.10 -34.46 10.12
CA ILE A 850 -24.42 -33.53 9.04
C ILE A 850 -25.09 -34.26 7.87
N LEU A 851 -24.45 -35.33 7.34
CA LEU A 851 -24.96 -36.06 6.18
C LEU A 851 -26.25 -36.84 6.47
N LYS A 852 -26.49 -37.23 7.73
CA LYS A 852 -27.73 -37.90 8.16
C LYS A 852 -28.92 -36.94 8.23
N ASN A 853 -28.71 -35.63 8.26
CA ASN A 853 -29.79 -34.64 8.29
C ASN A 853 -30.52 -34.58 6.94
N SER A 854 -31.34 -35.61 6.69
CA SER A 854 -31.83 -35.99 5.37
C SER A 854 -32.64 -34.90 4.69
N ASP A 855 -33.41 -34.11 5.43
CA ASP A 855 -34.34 -33.17 4.81
C ASP A 855 -33.61 -31.98 4.19
N LYS A 856 -32.66 -31.38 4.92
CA LYS A 856 -31.83 -30.27 4.42
C LYS A 856 -30.82 -30.74 3.37
N VAL A 857 -30.15 -31.88 3.60
CA VAL A 857 -29.15 -32.41 2.67
C VAL A 857 -29.79 -32.85 1.35
N ASN A 858 -30.91 -33.56 1.38
CA ASN A 858 -31.60 -33.99 0.16
C ASN A 858 -32.20 -32.80 -0.60
N TYR A 859 -32.62 -31.75 0.11
CA TYR A 859 -33.02 -30.48 -0.52
C TYR A 859 -31.84 -29.88 -1.30
N LEU A 860 -30.69 -29.69 -0.67
CA LEU A 860 -29.52 -29.12 -1.32
C LEU A 860 -29.01 -29.98 -2.49
N LEU A 861 -28.96 -31.31 -2.35
CA LEU A 861 -28.59 -32.22 -3.45
C LEU A 861 -29.50 -32.08 -4.68
N LYS A 862 -30.77 -31.74 -4.47
CA LYS A 862 -31.77 -31.58 -5.54
C LYS A 862 -31.80 -30.17 -6.14
N HIS A 863 -31.55 -29.15 -5.32
CA HIS A 863 -31.77 -27.75 -5.68
C HIS A 863 -30.49 -27.01 -6.08
N ILE A 864 -29.31 -27.49 -5.67
CA ILE A 864 -28.03 -26.97 -6.16
C ILE A 864 -27.85 -27.40 -7.61
N ASP A 865 -27.87 -26.44 -8.52
CA ASP A 865 -27.55 -26.66 -9.92
C ASP A 865 -26.08 -26.29 -10.18
N THR A 866 -25.28 -27.31 -10.51
CA THR A 866 -23.86 -27.15 -10.88
C THR A 866 -23.68 -26.82 -12.36
N SER A 867 -24.77 -26.69 -13.12
CA SER A 867 -24.77 -26.25 -14.51
C SER A 867 -25.09 -24.76 -14.69
N THR A 868 -25.31 -24.02 -13.59
CA THR A 868 -25.51 -22.56 -13.66
C THR A 868 -24.29 -21.86 -14.25
N ASP A 869 -24.53 -20.80 -15.02
CA ASP A 869 -23.46 -20.00 -15.65
C ASP A 869 -22.44 -19.50 -14.62
N LEU A 870 -22.90 -19.07 -13.44
CA LEU A 870 -22.03 -18.60 -12.36
C LEU A 870 -21.12 -19.71 -11.80
N TYR A 871 -21.66 -20.90 -11.53
CA TYR A 871 -20.85 -21.99 -11.00
C TYR A 871 -19.79 -22.44 -12.01
N VAL A 872 -20.17 -22.58 -13.28
CA VAL A 872 -19.23 -22.92 -14.36
C VAL A 872 -18.14 -21.85 -14.47
N ALA A 873 -18.51 -20.58 -14.38
CA ALA A 873 -17.57 -19.46 -14.41
C ALA A 873 -16.60 -19.50 -13.20
N ILE A 874 -17.09 -19.71 -11.98
CA ILE A 874 -16.26 -19.85 -10.76
C ILE A 874 -15.30 -21.05 -10.88
N ASN A 875 -15.77 -22.18 -11.40
CA ASN A 875 -14.93 -23.37 -11.57
C ASN A 875 -13.82 -23.13 -12.60
N ASN A 876 -14.13 -22.48 -13.73
CA ASN A 876 -13.14 -22.11 -14.73
C ASN A 876 -12.14 -21.08 -14.19
N PHE A 877 -12.63 -20.08 -13.46
CA PHE A 877 -11.82 -19.05 -12.83
C PHE A 877 -10.84 -19.63 -11.80
N THR A 878 -11.33 -20.48 -10.90
CA THR A 878 -10.48 -21.12 -9.88
C THR A 878 -9.51 -22.12 -10.50
N SER A 879 -9.90 -22.85 -11.55
CA SER A 879 -9.00 -23.75 -12.31
C SER A 879 -7.84 -23.00 -12.96
N MET A 880 -8.08 -21.78 -13.47
CA MET A 880 -7.03 -20.92 -14.04
C MET A 880 -5.96 -20.50 -13.00
N LEU A 881 -6.31 -20.51 -11.71
CA LEU A 881 -5.50 -20.00 -10.62
C LEU A 881 -4.77 -21.07 -9.80
N VAL A 882 -4.92 -22.35 -10.15
CA VAL A 882 -4.28 -23.46 -9.43
C VAL A 882 -2.76 -23.47 -9.65
N ASP A 883 -2.00 -23.55 -8.55
CA ASP A 883 -0.54 -23.75 -8.59
C ASP A 883 -0.19 -25.24 -8.74
N GLU A 884 0.53 -25.58 -9.82
CA GLU A 884 1.01 -26.94 -10.12
C GLU A 884 1.89 -27.54 -9.01
N LYS A 885 2.56 -26.72 -8.19
CA LYS A 885 3.40 -27.21 -7.08
C LYS A 885 2.59 -27.90 -5.97
N ILE A 886 1.35 -27.48 -5.76
CA ILE A 886 0.45 -28.08 -4.75
C ILE A 886 -0.04 -29.46 -5.23
N ALA A 887 -0.19 -29.64 -6.55
CA ALA A 887 -0.70 -30.87 -7.15
C ALA A 887 0.22 -32.10 -6.97
N GLY A 888 1.52 -31.89 -6.75
CA GLY A 888 2.53 -32.97 -6.77
C GLY A 888 2.56 -33.92 -5.57
N ASN A 889 1.88 -33.64 -4.45
CA ASN A 889 2.09 -34.38 -3.18
C ASN A 889 0.79 -34.67 -2.39
N LEU A 890 -0.22 -35.17 -3.11
CA LEU A 890 -1.64 -34.96 -2.80
C LEU A 890 -2.28 -35.82 -1.68
N THR A 891 -1.58 -36.71 -0.99
CA THR A 891 -2.21 -37.45 0.15
C THR A 891 -1.93 -36.80 1.50
N HIS A 892 -0.70 -36.34 1.75
CA HIS A 892 -0.34 -35.75 3.05
C HIS A 892 -0.40 -34.21 3.05
N GLN A 893 -0.04 -33.56 1.93
CA GLN A 893 -0.05 -32.09 1.87
C GLN A 893 -1.46 -31.53 1.58
N PHE A 894 -2.31 -32.26 0.85
CA PHE A 894 -3.66 -31.80 0.51
C PHE A 894 -4.62 -31.84 1.70
N ILE A 895 -4.62 -32.91 2.51
CA ILE A 895 -5.46 -32.94 3.72
C ILE A 895 -4.95 -31.90 4.74
N LYS A 896 -3.64 -31.69 4.82
CA LYS A 896 -3.05 -30.60 5.61
C LYS A 896 -3.52 -29.23 5.10
N PHE A 897 -3.54 -29.02 3.79
CA PHE A 897 -4.05 -27.82 3.13
C PHE A 897 -5.54 -27.60 3.44
N LEU A 898 -6.38 -28.63 3.32
CA LEU A 898 -7.80 -28.57 3.65
C LEU A 898 -8.07 -28.30 5.14
N ARG A 899 -7.18 -28.73 6.04
CA ARG A 899 -7.33 -28.53 7.48
C ARG A 899 -6.86 -27.16 7.95
N ASN A 900 -5.68 -26.73 7.47
CA ASN A 900 -4.97 -25.59 8.05
C ASN A 900 -5.02 -24.34 7.17
N ASP A 901 -5.09 -24.50 5.84
CA ASP A 901 -4.78 -23.42 4.91
C ASP A 901 -6.04 -22.94 4.14
N ILE A 902 -6.98 -23.82 3.79
CA ILE A 902 -8.11 -23.48 2.91
C ILE A 902 -9.05 -22.42 3.50
N SER A 903 -9.30 -22.46 4.81
CA SER A 903 -10.21 -21.53 5.50
C SER A 903 -9.72 -20.09 5.47
N ASN A 904 -8.39 -19.89 5.41
CA ASN A 904 -7.75 -18.57 5.33
C ASN A 904 -7.00 -18.36 4.00
N HIS A 905 -7.27 -19.22 3.01
CA HIS A 905 -6.62 -19.14 1.70
C HIS A 905 -6.97 -17.83 0.98
N TRP A 906 -6.00 -17.28 0.26
CA TRP A 906 -6.11 -16.01 -0.46
C TRP A 906 -7.21 -15.98 -1.52
N ILE A 907 -7.62 -17.15 -2.04
CA ILE A 907 -8.65 -17.24 -3.08
C ILE A 907 -9.99 -16.61 -2.63
N GLY A 908 -10.26 -16.59 -1.32
CA GLY A 908 -11.44 -15.93 -0.76
C GLY A 908 -11.43 -14.40 -0.89
N GLU A 909 -10.26 -13.77 -1.03
CA GLU A 909 -10.18 -12.31 -1.25
C GLU A 909 -10.90 -11.88 -2.53
N TYR A 910 -11.01 -12.76 -3.53
CA TYR A 910 -11.77 -12.47 -4.76
C TYR A 910 -13.28 -12.41 -4.53
N ASN A 911 -13.80 -13.13 -3.53
CA ASN A 911 -15.20 -12.97 -3.11
C ASN A 911 -15.42 -11.59 -2.48
N SER A 912 -14.47 -11.08 -1.70
CA SER A 912 -14.56 -9.73 -1.13
C SER A 912 -14.56 -8.62 -2.19
N VAL A 913 -13.93 -8.84 -3.34
CA VAL A 913 -13.99 -7.91 -4.49
C VAL A 913 -15.35 -8.00 -5.19
N MET A 914 -15.88 -9.20 -5.38
CA MET A 914 -17.10 -9.43 -6.16
C MET A 914 -18.40 -9.20 -5.38
N SER A 915 -18.40 -9.48 -4.07
CA SER A 915 -19.58 -9.40 -3.22
C SER A 915 -19.62 -8.09 -2.45
N LYS A 916 -20.72 -7.35 -2.60
CA LYS A 916 -20.91 -6.07 -1.90
C LYS A 916 -20.99 -6.25 -0.38
N TYR A 917 -21.44 -7.40 0.08
CA TYR A 917 -21.64 -7.73 1.49
C TYR A 917 -20.65 -8.79 2.01
N SER A 918 -19.65 -9.18 1.22
CA SER A 918 -18.76 -10.31 1.51
C SER A 918 -19.55 -11.56 1.89
N SER A 919 -20.43 -12.00 0.97
CA SER A 919 -21.29 -13.16 1.14
C SER A 919 -20.49 -14.38 1.58
N TYR A 920 -20.91 -14.97 2.71
CA TYR A 920 -20.33 -16.18 3.25
C TYR A 920 -20.43 -17.34 2.24
N GLU A 921 -21.56 -17.44 1.55
CA GLU A 921 -21.80 -18.50 0.55
C GLU A 921 -20.89 -18.36 -0.66
N GLY A 922 -20.63 -17.13 -1.11
CA GLY A 922 -19.71 -16.85 -2.20
C GLY A 922 -18.25 -17.21 -1.83
N ASP A 923 -17.81 -16.82 -0.63
CA ASP A 923 -16.46 -17.16 -0.13
C ASP A 923 -16.28 -18.67 -0.04
N MET A 924 -17.25 -19.37 0.52
CA MET A 924 -17.24 -20.82 0.60
C MET A 924 -17.21 -21.48 -0.78
N LEU A 925 -18.05 -21.05 -1.71
CA LEU A 925 -18.14 -21.62 -3.05
C LEU A 925 -16.83 -21.45 -3.83
N VAL A 926 -16.20 -20.29 -3.73
CA VAL A 926 -14.90 -20.00 -4.37
C VAL A 926 -13.79 -20.89 -3.79
N ARG A 927 -13.73 -21.03 -2.45
CA ARG A 927 -12.76 -21.92 -1.78
C ARG A 927 -12.98 -23.39 -2.14
N LEU A 928 -14.23 -23.85 -2.15
CA LEU A 928 -14.60 -25.22 -2.54
C LEU A 928 -14.22 -25.50 -3.99
N SER A 929 -14.52 -24.58 -4.90
CA SER A 929 -14.18 -24.69 -6.32
C SER A 929 -12.67 -24.73 -6.56
N TYR A 930 -11.90 -23.96 -5.80
CA TYR A 930 -10.44 -24.01 -5.84
C TYR A 930 -9.91 -25.37 -5.35
N ALA A 931 -10.38 -25.87 -4.20
CA ALA A 931 -9.98 -27.18 -3.68
C ALA A 931 -10.30 -28.32 -4.67
N MET A 932 -11.48 -28.27 -5.31
CA MET A 932 -11.88 -29.22 -6.35
C MET A 932 -11.05 -29.08 -7.64
N SER A 933 -10.54 -27.88 -7.94
CA SER A 933 -9.68 -27.66 -9.11
C SER A 933 -8.26 -28.19 -8.88
N VAL A 934 -7.70 -27.98 -7.69
CA VAL A 934 -6.42 -28.56 -7.25
C VAL A 934 -6.45 -30.09 -7.36
N SER A 935 -7.58 -30.69 -6.97
CA SER A 935 -7.72 -32.14 -6.90
C SER A 935 -7.83 -32.80 -8.28
N LYS A 936 -8.38 -32.11 -9.30
CA LYS A 936 -8.41 -32.56 -10.71
C LYS A 936 -7.02 -32.74 -11.32
N MET A 937 -5.98 -32.12 -10.76
CA MET A 937 -4.60 -32.28 -11.24
C MET A 937 -3.99 -33.64 -10.87
N VAL A 938 -4.73 -34.50 -10.15
CA VAL A 938 -4.27 -35.83 -9.73
C VAL A 938 -5.11 -36.95 -10.33
N SER A 939 -4.42 -38.00 -10.78
CA SER A 939 -5.08 -39.23 -11.23
C SER A 939 -5.61 -40.02 -10.04
N TYR A 940 -6.91 -39.88 -9.77
CA TYR A 940 -7.64 -40.61 -8.74
C TYR A 940 -7.57 -42.12 -8.87
N ASP A 941 -7.51 -42.63 -10.10
CA ASP A 941 -7.52 -44.07 -10.36
C ASP A 941 -6.33 -44.77 -9.71
N LYS A 942 -5.15 -44.14 -9.73
CA LYS A 942 -3.95 -44.70 -9.11
C LYS A 942 -4.07 -44.74 -7.59
N LEU A 943 -4.49 -43.63 -6.98
CA LEU A 943 -4.66 -43.52 -5.53
C LEU A 943 -5.74 -44.48 -5.01
N ARG A 944 -6.86 -44.61 -5.72
CA ARG A 944 -7.90 -45.58 -5.40
C ARG A 944 -7.37 -47.00 -5.41
N GLN A 945 -6.62 -47.38 -6.43
CA GLN A 945 -6.03 -48.72 -6.50
C GLN A 945 -5.07 -48.97 -5.34
N GLU A 946 -4.28 -47.98 -4.92
CA GLU A 946 -3.43 -48.07 -3.73
C GLU A 946 -4.27 -48.28 -2.45
N THR A 947 -5.37 -47.54 -2.27
CA THR A 947 -6.29 -47.73 -1.13
C THR A 947 -6.96 -49.10 -1.15
N VAL A 948 -7.45 -49.56 -2.31
CA VAL A 948 -8.07 -50.89 -2.46
C VAL A 948 -7.06 -51.99 -2.11
N ASN A 949 -5.83 -51.89 -2.62
CA ASN A 949 -4.76 -52.83 -2.31
C ASN A 949 -4.43 -52.84 -0.80
N ARG A 950 -4.44 -51.67 -0.14
CA ARG A 950 -4.23 -51.56 1.31
C ARG A 950 -5.36 -52.22 2.10
N VAL A 951 -6.60 -51.99 1.69
CA VAL A 951 -7.79 -52.62 2.28
C VAL A 951 -7.75 -54.13 2.11
N ASP A 952 -7.42 -54.63 0.92
CA ASP A 952 -7.28 -56.08 0.66
C ASP A 952 -6.17 -56.69 1.51
N THR A 953 -5.02 -56.02 1.62
CA THR A 953 -3.92 -56.43 2.50
C THR A 953 -4.36 -56.48 3.96
N SER A 954 -5.17 -55.50 4.40
CA SER A 954 -5.77 -55.46 5.74
C SER A 954 -6.77 -56.57 5.99
N ILE A 955 -7.66 -56.86 5.05
CA ILE A 955 -8.62 -57.96 5.14
C ILE A 955 -7.87 -59.29 5.32
N ASN A 956 -6.89 -59.56 4.45
CA ASN A 956 -6.12 -60.79 4.48
C ASN A 956 -5.37 -60.95 5.82
N HIS A 957 -4.70 -59.89 6.28
CA HIS A 957 -3.98 -59.91 7.55
C HIS A 957 -4.90 -60.13 8.76
N ILE A 958 -6.05 -59.45 8.81
CA ILE A 958 -7.01 -59.60 9.91
C ILE A 958 -7.64 -60.99 9.89
N GLN A 959 -7.92 -61.55 8.71
CA GLN A 959 -8.42 -62.93 8.58
C GLN A 959 -7.39 -63.95 9.04
N GLU A 960 -6.13 -63.82 8.63
CA GLU A 960 -5.03 -64.67 9.07
C GLU A 960 -4.89 -64.65 10.60
N LYS A 961 -4.80 -63.46 11.19
CA LYS A 961 -4.65 -63.30 12.65
C LYS A 961 -5.89 -63.76 13.41
N ARG A 962 -7.08 -63.58 12.87
CA ARG A 962 -8.33 -64.12 13.46
C ARG A 962 -8.28 -65.65 13.52
N SER A 963 -7.84 -66.31 12.45
CA SER A 963 -7.68 -67.77 12.43
C SER A 963 -6.63 -68.21 13.46
N GLU A 964 -5.48 -67.53 13.51
CA GLU A 964 -4.42 -67.82 14.48
C GLU A 964 -4.87 -67.67 15.95
N ILE A 965 -5.69 -66.65 16.25
CA ILE A 965 -6.30 -66.47 17.58
C ILE A 965 -7.28 -67.61 17.87
N VAL A 966 -8.11 -68.01 16.91
CA VAL A 966 -9.06 -69.14 17.07
C VAL A 966 -8.30 -70.44 17.34
N ASP A 967 -7.23 -70.71 16.58
CA ASP A 967 -6.39 -71.89 16.76
C ASP A 967 -5.72 -71.88 18.14
N THR A 968 -5.17 -70.74 18.56
CA THR A 968 -4.53 -70.60 19.89
C THR A 968 -5.56 -70.77 21.03
N ILE A 969 -6.81 -70.32 20.84
CA ILE A 969 -7.91 -70.57 21.78
C ILE A 969 -8.24 -72.07 21.86
N GLU A 970 -8.20 -72.78 20.73
CA GLU A 970 -8.42 -74.22 20.68
C GLU A 970 -7.27 -75.01 21.33
N ASP A 971 -6.02 -74.52 21.21
CA ASP A 971 -4.87 -75.04 21.96
C ASP A 971 -5.08 -74.88 23.46
N PHE A 972 -5.53 -73.70 23.92
CA PHE A 972 -5.89 -73.52 25.33
C PHE A 972 -7.00 -74.47 25.78
N LYS A 973 -8.02 -74.71 24.95
CA LYS A 973 -9.06 -75.72 25.25
C LYS A 973 -8.47 -77.11 25.38
N THR A 974 -7.60 -77.50 24.46
CA THR A 974 -6.99 -78.83 24.42
C THR A 974 -6.05 -79.06 25.60
N ASP A 975 -5.28 -78.05 26.00
CA ASP A 975 -4.31 -78.15 27.09
C ASP A 975 -4.96 -78.04 28.48
N LEU A 976 -5.94 -77.15 28.68
CA LEU A 976 -6.51 -76.87 30.00
C LEU A 976 -7.85 -77.55 30.29
N TYR A 977 -8.68 -77.82 29.27
CA TYR A 977 -10.08 -78.22 29.45
C TYR A 977 -10.46 -79.72 29.32
N PRO A 978 -9.55 -80.72 29.21
CA PRO A 978 -10.00 -82.12 29.19
C PRO A 978 -10.69 -82.62 30.48
N ILE A 979 -10.76 -81.81 31.56
CA ILE A 979 -11.25 -82.26 32.88
C ILE A 979 -12.40 -81.38 33.39
N GLY A 980 -13.62 -81.68 32.95
CA GLY A 980 -14.85 -81.55 33.75
C GLY A 980 -15.16 -80.21 34.44
N SER A 981 -14.62 -79.07 34.01
CA SER A 981 -15.02 -77.76 34.54
C SER A 981 -16.27 -77.25 33.82
N ARG A 982 -17.26 -76.79 34.59
CA ARG A 982 -18.54 -76.19 34.17
C ARG A 982 -18.38 -75.31 32.92
N HIS A 983 -19.37 -75.35 32.02
CA HIS A 983 -19.45 -74.51 30.81
C HIS A 983 -19.15 -73.04 31.11
N PHE A 984 -17.96 -72.58 30.76
CA PHE A 984 -17.65 -71.17 30.56
C PHE A 984 -17.94 -70.83 29.10
N GLY A 985 -18.30 -69.57 28.78
CA GLY A 985 -18.61 -69.13 27.41
C GLY A 985 -17.44 -69.30 26.44
N GLU A 986 -17.59 -68.95 25.16
CA GLU A 986 -16.44 -68.99 24.23
C GLU A 986 -15.42 -67.88 24.55
N PRO A 987 -14.13 -68.20 24.77
CA PRO A 987 -13.12 -67.19 25.08
C PRO A 987 -12.98 -66.15 23.98
N LEU A 988 -12.84 -64.87 24.35
CA LEU A 988 -12.64 -63.75 23.41
C LEU A 988 -13.69 -63.62 22.28
N ALA A 989 -14.89 -64.22 22.44
CA ALA A 989 -15.93 -64.23 21.41
C ALA A 989 -16.34 -62.80 20.97
N GLY A 990 -16.39 -61.85 21.91
CA GLY A 990 -16.67 -60.44 21.62
C GLY A 990 -15.61 -59.81 20.70
N TYR A 991 -14.33 -60.14 20.89
CA TYR A 991 -13.23 -59.65 20.06
C TYR A 991 -13.25 -60.29 18.66
N ILE A 992 -13.51 -61.59 18.56
CA ILE A 992 -13.63 -62.29 17.26
C ILE A 992 -14.79 -61.72 16.44
N GLN A 993 -15.92 -61.43 17.09
CA GLN A 993 -17.05 -60.75 16.46
C GLN A 993 -16.69 -59.33 16.00
N LEU A 994 -15.86 -58.62 16.76
CA LEU A 994 -15.38 -57.29 16.41
C LEU A 994 -14.43 -57.30 15.20
N LEU A 995 -13.49 -58.26 15.13
CA LEU A 995 -12.65 -58.48 13.95
C LEU A 995 -13.50 -58.80 12.71
N GLN A 996 -14.56 -59.61 12.87
CA GLN A 996 -15.49 -59.89 11.78
C GLN A 996 -16.23 -58.64 11.31
N ARG A 997 -16.63 -57.74 12.23
CA ARG A 997 -17.23 -56.44 11.89
C ARG A 997 -16.24 -55.54 11.14
N ILE A 998 -14.96 -55.55 11.51
CA ILE A 998 -13.90 -54.80 10.78
C ILE A 998 -13.76 -55.32 9.34
N ILE A 999 -13.78 -56.65 9.15
CA ILE A 999 -13.75 -57.24 7.80
C ILE A 999 -14.98 -56.81 6.98
N SER A 1000 -16.18 -56.81 7.57
CA SER A 1000 -17.39 -56.32 6.90
C SER A 1000 -17.28 -54.84 6.53
N MET A 1001 -16.74 -54.01 7.42
CA MET A 1001 -16.47 -52.60 7.14
C MET A 1001 -15.48 -52.42 5.98
N CYS A 1002 -14.39 -53.20 5.92
CA CYS A 1002 -13.44 -53.16 4.81
C CYS A 1002 -14.08 -53.51 3.46
N LYS A 1003 -15.03 -54.45 3.45
CA LYS A 1003 -15.79 -54.78 2.24
C LYS A 1003 -16.71 -53.63 1.80
N LEU A 1004 -17.37 -52.98 2.76
CA LEU A 1004 -18.18 -51.79 2.48
C LEU A 1004 -17.33 -50.62 1.95
N ILE A 1005 -16.12 -50.41 2.50
CA ILE A 1005 -15.17 -49.41 1.98
C ILE A 1005 -14.84 -49.69 0.50
N LYS A 1006 -14.55 -50.95 0.16
CA LYS A 1006 -14.23 -51.35 -1.21
C LYS A 1006 -15.41 -51.14 -2.16
N GLN A 1007 -16.61 -51.52 -1.73
CA GLN A 1007 -17.83 -51.34 -2.50
C GLN A 1007 -18.10 -49.85 -2.77
N GLU A 1008 -17.95 -48.99 -1.76
CA GLU A 1008 -18.17 -47.54 -1.93
C GLU A 1008 -17.11 -46.89 -2.84
N LEU A 1009 -15.85 -47.36 -2.80
CA LEU A 1009 -14.80 -46.91 -3.73
C LEU A 1009 -15.12 -47.27 -5.20
N GLU A 1010 -15.88 -48.33 -5.44
CA GLU A 1010 -16.34 -48.74 -6.78
C GLU A 1010 -17.59 -47.97 -7.20
N ASP A 1011 -18.57 -47.82 -6.29
CA ASP A 1011 -19.85 -47.16 -6.55
C ASP A 1011 -19.70 -45.65 -6.80
N ASP A 1012 -18.85 -44.95 -6.04
CA ASP A 1012 -18.61 -43.50 -6.18
C ASP A 1012 -17.19 -43.20 -6.69
N SER A 1013 -16.98 -43.58 -7.94
CA SER A 1013 -15.65 -43.57 -8.56
C SER A 1013 -15.11 -42.17 -8.95
N ALA A 1014 -15.88 -41.10 -8.78
CA ALA A 1014 -15.47 -39.75 -9.20
C ALA A 1014 -15.36 -38.73 -8.06
N SER A 1015 -15.94 -39.01 -6.89
CA SER A 1015 -15.95 -38.09 -5.75
C SER A 1015 -14.64 -38.08 -4.97
N LEU A 1016 -14.05 -36.89 -4.81
CA LEU A 1016 -12.90 -36.67 -3.93
C LEU A 1016 -13.33 -36.76 -2.47
N SER A 1017 -14.46 -36.16 -2.11
CA SER A 1017 -14.93 -36.11 -0.72
C SER A 1017 -15.17 -37.52 -0.17
N THR A 1018 -15.79 -38.41 -0.96
CA THR A 1018 -15.95 -39.83 -0.63
C THR A 1018 -14.59 -40.52 -0.50
N TYR A 1019 -13.66 -40.31 -1.44
CA TYR A 1019 -12.32 -40.88 -1.35
C TYR A 1019 -11.57 -40.44 -0.06
N LEU A 1020 -11.62 -39.16 0.33
CA LEU A 1020 -10.94 -38.66 1.54
C LEU A 1020 -11.46 -39.33 2.82
N ILE A 1021 -12.77 -39.55 2.90
CA ILE A 1021 -13.40 -40.26 4.03
C ILE A 1021 -12.94 -41.72 4.05
N LEU A 1022 -12.99 -42.40 2.91
CA LEU A 1022 -12.64 -43.83 2.80
C LEU A 1022 -11.14 -44.08 3.01
N GLU A 1023 -10.27 -43.20 2.51
CA GLU A 1023 -8.82 -43.25 2.73
C GLU A 1023 -8.48 -43.10 4.22
N THR A 1024 -9.19 -42.19 4.91
CA THR A 1024 -9.08 -42.04 6.36
C THR A 1024 -9.47 -43.32 7.11
N LEU A 1025 -10.57 -43.97 6.72
CA LEU A 1025 -10.99 -45.23 7.31
C LEU A 1025 -9.98 -46.35 7.04
N SER A 1026 -9.43 -46.42 5.83
CA SER A 1026 -8.40 -47.39 5.44
C SER A 1026 -7.15 -47.27 6.32
N TRP A 1027 -6.66 -46.05 6.55
CA TRP A 1027 -5.53 -45.80 7.46
C TRP A 1027 -5.83 -46.18 8.91
N ARG A 1028 -7.05 -45.89 9.40
CA ARG A 1028 -7.47 -46.29 10.75
C ARG A 1028 -7.48 -47.81 10.92
N VAL A 1029 -7.89 -48.56 9.90
CA VAL A 1029 -7.84 -50.02 9.87
C VAL A 1029 -6.39 -50.52 9.84
N GLU A 1030 -5.55 -49.93 9.01
CA GLU A 1030 -4.12 -50.28 8.91
C GLU A 1030 -3.41 -50.15 10.26
N ASN A 1031 -3.71 -49.07 11.00
CA ASN A 1031 -3.15 -48.83 12.33
C ASN A 1031 -3.58 -49.88 13.38
N MET A 1032 -4.69 -50.58 13.17
CA MET A 1032 -5.10 -51.68 14.07
C MET A 1032 -4.25 -52.93 13.92
N LYS A 1033 -3.51 -53.11 12.80
CA LYS A 1033 -2.69 -54.31 12.58
C LYS A 1033 -1.66 -54.52 13.68
N THR A 1034 -0.95 -53.45 14.06
CA THR A 1034 0.04 -53.48 15.15
C THR A 1034 -0.57 -54.00 16.44
N SER A 1035 -1.78 -53.53 16.71
CA SER A 1035 -2.51 -53.84 17.92
C SER A 1035 -2.98 -55.32 17.89
N ILE A 1036 -3.57 -55.79 16.78
CA ILE A 1036 -3.94 -57.20 16.58
C ILE A 1036 -2.73 -58.14 16.70
N ASN A 1037 -1.59 -57.77 16.10
CA ASN A 1037 -0.34 -58.55 16.19
C ASN A 1037 0.17 -58.67 17.62
N THR A 1038 0.06 -57.59 18.40
CA THR A 1038 0.49 -57.58 19.80
C THR A 1038 -0.34 -58.57 20.62
N LEU A 1039 -1.67 -58.53 20.51
CA LEU A 1039 -2.55 -59.48 21.22
C LEU A 1039 -2.25 -60.93 20.81
N CYS A 1040 -2.12 -61.17 19.52
CA CYS A 1040 -1.84 -62.51 19.00
C CYS A 1040 -0.51 -63.07 19.54
N GLY A 1041 0.56 -62.26 19.56
CA GLY A 1041 1.84 -62.64 20.15
C GLY A 1041 1.77 -62.90 21.66
N GLN A 1042 0.99 -62.10 22.40
CA GLN A 1042 0.80 -62.30 23.83
C GLN A 1042 0.03 -63.60 24.14
N LEU A 1043 -1.01 -63.93 23.37
CA LEU A 1043 -1.76 -65.18 23.51
C LEU A 1043 -0.86 -66.40 23.23
N LYS A 1044 -0.04 -66.33 22.17
CA LYS A 1044 0.92 -67.38 21.84
C LYS A 1044 1.97 -67.61 22.93
N ASP A 1045 2.56 -66.55 23.50
CA ASP A 1045 3.51 -66.69 24.63
C ASP A 1045 2.88 -67.41 25.82
N ILE A 1046 1.62 -67.13 26.14
CA ILE A 1046 0.90 -67.81 27.22
C ILE A 1046 0.64 -69.27 26.86
N ALA A 1047 0.16 -69.57 25.65
CA ALA A 1047 -0.12 -70.93 25.18
C ALA A 1047 1.14 -71.81 25.20
N GLU A 1048 2.25 -71.30 24.63
CA GLU A 1048 3.54 -72.00 24.62
C GLU A 1048 4.05 -72.31 26.03
N ARG A 1049 3.86 -71.39 26.99
CA ARG A 1049 4.26 -71.62 28.39
C ARG A 1049 3.44 -72.72 29.05
N ILE A 1050 2.13 -72.76 28.82
CA ILE A 1050 1.26 -73.80 29.36
C ILE A 1050 1.63 -75.17 28.76
N SER A 1051 1.82 -75.24 27.44
CA SER A 1051 2.23 -76.46 26.75
C SER A 1051 3.61 -76.96 27.20
N ARG A 1052 4.57 -76.04 27.42
CA ARG A 1052 5.88 -76.37 28.02
C ARG A 1052 5.73 -76.95 29.41
N LYS A 1053 4.88 -76.36 30.26
CA LYS A 1053 4.62 -76.89 31.61
C LYS A 1053 3.93 -78.25 31.58
N ARG A 1054 3.05 -78.52 30.61
CA ARG A 1054 2.48 -79.86 30.37
C ARG A 1054 3.56 -80.90 30.14
N THR A 1055 4.49 -80.58 29.25
CA THR A 1055 5.62 -81.44 28.90
C THR A 1055 6.56 -81.63 30.09
N GLU A 1056 6.87 -80.57 30.84
CA GLU A 1056 7.71 -80.64 32.04
C GLU A 1056 7.05 -81.48 33.16
N ILE A 1057 5.75 -81.31 33.41
CA ILE A 1057 5.02 -82.11 34.40
C ILE A 1057 5.02 -83.58 34.00
N ARG A 1058 4.75 -83.87 32.71
CA ARG A 1058 4.75 -85.23 32.17
C ARG A 1058 6.11 -85.89 32.38
N THR A 1059 7.18 -85.25 31.92
CA THR A 1059 8.53 -85.83 31.91
C THR A 1059 9.17 -85.92 33.30
N LYS A 1060 9.08 -84.87 34.12
CA LYS A 1060 9.79 -84.81 35.40
C LYS A 1060 9.04 -85.45 36.56
N TYR A 1061 7.70 -85.47 36.53
CA TYR A 1061 6.90 -85.84 37.70
C TYR A 1061 5.93 -86.98 37.42
N GLN A 1062 5.22 -86.97 36.28
CA GLN A 1062 4.22 -87.99 35.97
C GLN A 1062 4.87 -89.32 35.55
N VAL A 1063 5.85 -89.32 34.65
CA VAL A 1063 6.55 -90.56 34.21
C VAL A 1063 7.17 -91.33 35.37
N PRO A 1064 7.84 -90.70 36.37
CA PRO A 1064 8.30 -91.42 37.57
C PRO A 1064 7.19 -92.07 38.39
N ILE A 1065 5.99 -91.48 38.44
CA ILE A 1065 4.83 -92.08 39.10
C ILE A 1065 4.30 -93.25 38.26
N ASP A 1066 4.13 -93.04 36.95
CA ASP A 1066 3.66 -94.08 36.02
C ASP A 1066 4.55 -95.33 36.08
N ALA A 1067 5.89 -95.16 36.11
CA ALA A 1067 6.85 -96.25 36.24
C ALA A 1067 6.69 -97.06 37.55
N LEU A 1068 6.30 -96.40 38.65
CA LEU A 1068 5.99 -97.10 39.91
C LEU A 1068 4.64 -97.84 39.83
N LEU A 1069 3.69 -97.30 39.07
CA LEU A 1069 2.35 -97.86 38.85
C LEU A 1069 2.32 -99.00 37.82
N GLU A 1070 3.37 -99.21 37.02
CA GLU A 1070 3.49 -100.38 36.13
C GLU A 1070 3.39 -101.71 36.90
N ASN A 1071 3.78 -101.72 38.19
CA ASN A 1071 3.55 -102.85 39.07
C ASN A 1071 2.05 -102.96 39.42
N GLN A 1072 1.39 -104.00 38.89
CA GLN A 1072 -0.06 -104.23 39.07
C GLN A 1072 -0.51 -104.20 40.54
N TRP A 1073 0.30 -104.69 41.48
CA TRP A 1073 -0.04 -104.69 42.90
C TRP A 1073 0.06 -103.30 43.53
N VAL A 1074 1.05 -102.50 43.11
CA VAL A 1074 1.21 -101.11 43.54
C VAL A 1074 0.05 -100.26 43.00
N SER A 1075 -0.32 -100.47 41.74
CA SER A 1075 -1.49 -99.81 41.12
C SER A 1075 -2.80 -100.13 41.84
N LEU A 1076 -3.06 -101.40 42.18
CA LEU A 1076 -4.24 -101.80 42.95
C LEU A 1076 -4.24 -101.16 44.36
N LEU A 1077 -3.14 -101.26 45.10
CA LEU A 1077 -3.02 -100.74 46.46
C LEU A 1077 -3.26 -99.23 46.53
N ILE A 1078 -2.76 -98.48 45.56
CA ILE A 1078 -2.85 -97.02 45.56
C ILE A 1078 -4.22 -96.55 45.07
N ASN A 1079 -4.83 -97.27 44.12
CA ASN A 1079 -6.17 -96.94 43.66
C ASN A 1079 -7.26 -97.30 44.68
N ASP A 1080 -6.99 -98.22 45.61
CA ASP A 1080 -7.85 -98.54 46.77
C ASP A 1080 -7.57 -97.66 48.01
N CYS A 1081 -6.54 -96.79 47.98
CA CYS A 1081 -6.24 -95.88 49.08
C CYS A 1081 -7.24 -94.72 49.19
N ALA A 1082 -7.42 -94.22 50.42
CA ALA A 1082 -8.18 -93.00 50.67
C ALA A 1082 -7.55 -91.80 49.93
N PRO A 1083 -8.34 -90.77 49.56
CA PRO A 1083 -7.85 -89.60 48.86
C PRO A 1083 -6.66 -88.93 49.56
N ILE A 1084 -5.64 -88.52 48.79
CA ILE A 1084 -4.49 -87.76 49.32
C ILE A 1084 -4.80 -86.28 49.23
N GLY A 1085 -5.20 -85.68 50.35
CA GLY A 1085 -5.67 -84.29 50.38
C GLY A 1085 -6.91 -84.12 49.50
N THR A 1086 -6.77 -83.37 48.40
CA THR A 1086 -7.86 -83.12 47.41
C THR A 1086 -7.83 -84.06 46.21
N ILE A 1087 -6.88 -85.01 46.14
CA ILE A 1087 -6.70 -85.90 44.99
C ILE A 1087 -7.37 -87.25 45.25
N LYS A 1088 -8.31 -87.65 44.39
CA LYS A 1088 -9.03 -88.93 44.47
C LYS A 1088 -8.50 -89.94 43.43
N PRO A 1089 -8.55 -91.25 43.71
CA PRO A 1089 -8.35 -92.28 42.71
C PRO A 1089 -9.33 -92.15 41.53
N PRO A 1090 -9.01 -92.61 40.31
CA PRO A 1090 -7.80 -93.38 39.97
C PRO A 1090 -6.57 -92.49 39.71
N PHE A 1091 -5.42 -92.92 40.20
CA PHE A 1091 -4.12 -92.32 39.91
C PHE A 1091 -3.65 -92.82 38.53
N ASP A 1092 -4.10 -92.12 37.49
CA ASP A 1092 -3.82 -92.44 36.09
C ASP A 1092 -2.66 -91.64 35.48
N ASN A 1093 -2.35 -91.95 34.23
CA ASN A 1093 -1.21 -91.39 33.47
C ASN A 1093 -1.26 -89.86 33.27
N ASP A 1094 -2.23 -89.12 33.78
CA ASP A 1094 -2.25 -87.65 33.60
C ASP A 1094 -2.65 -86.88 34.86
N ILE A 1095 -2.75 -87.55 36.01
CA ILE A 1095 -3.35 -86.98 37.22
C ILE A 1095 -2.69 -85.67 37.70
N LEU A 1096 -1.37 -85.53 37.56
CA LEU A 1096 -0.66 -84.31 37.94
C LEU A 1096 -0.97 -83.15 36.99
N TRP A 1097 -1.06 -83.41 35.67
CA TRP A 1097 -1.49 -82.40 34.71
C TRP A 1097 -2.93 -81.99 34.95
N LYS A 1098 -3.83 -82.96 35.17
CA LYS A 1098 -5.25 -82.69 35.45
C LYS A 1098 -5.43 -81.73 36.63
N LYS A 1099 -4.65 -81.92 37.70
CA LYS A 1099 -4.68 -81.03 38.88
C LYS A 1099 -4.08 -79.65 38.60
N TYR A 1100 -2.98 -79.60 37.85
CA TYR A 1100 -2.32 -78.35 37.45
C TYR A 1100 -3.25 -77.52 36.55
N ALA A 1101 -3.76 -78.12 35.47
CA ALA A 1101 -4.68 -77.52 34.52
C ALA A 1101 -5.95 -77.02 35.21
N TRP A 1102 -6.52 -77.78 36.15
CA TRP A 1102 -7.69 -77.35 36.93
C TRP A 1102 -7.39 -76.11 37.79
N LYS A 1103 -6.26 -76.08 38.51
CA LYS A 1103 -5.86 -74.90 39.31
C LYS A 1103 -5.65 -73.67 38.44
N ILE A 1104 -4.95 -73.81 37.31
CA ILE A 1104 -4.71 -72.71 36.36
C ILE A 1104 -6.03 -72.22 35.75
N GLY A 1105 -6.87 -73.12 35.23
CA GLY A 1105 -8.17 -72.78 34.64
C GLY A 1105 -9.19 -72.22 35.64
N SER A 1106 -9.05 -72.54 36.93
CA SER A 1106 -9.89 -72.00 38.01
C SER A 1106 -9.43 -70.64 38.54
N SER A 1107 -8.22 -70.19 38.20
CA SER A 1107 -7.66 -68.89 38.61
C SER A 1107 -8.52 -67.74 38.11
N ASP A 1108 -8.90 -66.83 39.00
CA ASP A 1108 -9.71 -65.64 38.67
C ASP A 1108 -9.04 -64.80 37.57
N LYS A 1109 -7.71 -64.77 37.53
CA LYS A 1109 -6.95 -64.04 36.51
C LYS A 1109 -7.05 -64.66 35.11
N MET A 1110 -7.06 -66.00 35.03
CA MET A 1110 -7.20 -66.70 33.76
C MET A 1110 -8.64 -66.62 33.25
N LYS A 1111 -9.63 -66.65 34.16
CA LYS A 1111 -11.04 -66.42 33.83
C LYS A 1111 -11.30 -65.00 33.34
N TYR A 1112 -10.74 -64.01 34.04
CA TYR A 1112 -10.86 -62.60 33.67
C TYR A 1112 -10.40 -62.39 32.22
N ILE A 1113 -9.23 -62.89 31.86
CA ILE A 1113 -8.65 -62.70 30.52
C ILE A 1113 -9.40 -63.46 29.42
N MET A 1114 -9.81 -64.70 29.69
CA MET A 1114 -10.47 -65.52 28.67
C MET A 1114 -11.92 -65.10 28.44
N PHE A 1115 -12.63 -64.65 29.48
CA PHE A 1115 -14.10 -64.50 29.43
C PHE A 1115 -14.64 -63.11 29.79
N GLU A 1116 -13.94 -62.33 30.61
CA GLU A 1116 -14.44 -61.03 31.08
C GLU A 1116 -13.78 -59.85 30.36
N MET A 1117 -12.57 -60.04 29.86
CA MET A 1117 -11.82 -59.03 29.13
C MET A 1117 -12.36 -58.89 27.71
N ASN A 1118 -12.72 -57.66 27.34
CA ASN A 1118 -13.22 -57.34 26.00
C ASN A 1118 -12.24 -56.38 25.31
N PRO A 1119 -11.11 -56.89 24.78
CA PRO A 1119 -10.06 -56.05 24.20
C PRO A 1119 -10.61 -55.21 23.05
N SER A 1120 -10.23 -53.94 22.99
CA SER A 1120 -10.58 -53.04 21.89
C SER A 1120 -9.43 -52.96 20.89
N PRO A 1121 -9.65 -53.10 19.58
CA PRO A 1121 -8.66 -52.85 18.54
C PRO A 1121 -8.11 -51.42 18.51
N LYS A 1122 -8.77 -50.48 19.22
CA LYS A 1122 -8.54 -49.04 19.13
C LYS A 1122 -7.41 -48.52 20.01
N ASP A 1123 -7.07 -49.24 21.08
CA ASP A 1123 -6.11 -48.76 22.07
C ASP A 1123 -4.69 -49.16 21.67
N LYS A 1124 -3.81 -48.16 21.46
CA LYS A 1124 -2.37 -48.38 21.17
C LYS A 1124 -1.62 -48.95 22.38
N GLU A 1125 -2.15 -48.77 23.58
CA GLU A 1125 -1.50 -49.15 24.83
C GLU A 1125 -2.03 -50.48 25.35
N ALA A 1126 -1.26 -51.55 25.12
CA ALA A 1126 -1.24 -52.81 25.85
C ALA A 1126 -2.61 -53.51 26.07
N TYR A 1127 -2.95 -54.43 25.15
CA TYR A 1127 -4.09 -55.34 25.27
C TYR A 1127 -4.16 -56.06 26.60
N PHE A 1128 -3.10 -56.81 26.93
CA PHE A 1128 -2.81 -57.18 28.30
C PHE A 1128 -1.77 -56.19 28.82
N LYS A 1129 -2.02 -55.59 29.99
CA LYS A 1129 -0.98 -54.80 30.63
C LYS A 1129 0.23 -55.71 30.86
N PHE A 1130 1.42 -55.15 30.77
CA PHE A 1130 2.65 -55.90 31.07
C PHE A 1130 2.54 -56.60 32.44
N GLU A 1131 1.91 -55.92 33.40
CA GLU A 1131 1.60 -56.42 34.73
C GLU A 1131 0.66 -57.63 34.72
N ASP A 1132 -0.34 -57.65 33.83
CA ASP A 1132 -1.28 -58.77 33.66
C ASP A 1132 -0.56 -60.01 33.12
N ILE A 1133 0.25 -59.84 32.07
CA ILE A 1133 1.07 -60.93 31.50
C ILE A 1133 2.06 -61.46 32.54
N GLU A 1134 2.75 -60.57 33.24
CA GLU A 1134 3.75 -60.96 34.23
C GLU A 1134 3.12 -61.64 35.45
N SER A 1135 1.91 -61.18 35.83
CA SER A 1135 1.09 -61.80 36.86
C SER A 1135 0.60 -63.20 36.46
N ILE A 1136 0.22 -63.41 35.20
CA ILE A 1136 -0.11 -64.75 34.66
C ILE A 1136 1.12 -65.64 34.70
N ARG A 1137 2.26 -65.16 34.22
CA ARG A 1137 3.53 -65.91 34.26
C ARG A 1137 3.86 -66.34 35.68
N LYS A 1138 3.75 -65.44 36.65
CA LYS A 1138 3.92 -65.76 38.07
C LYS A 1138 2.92 -66.79 38.58
N THR A 1139 1.66 -66.75 38.12
CA THR A 1139 0.62 -67.71 38.50
C THR A 1139 0.90 -69.10 37.91
N ILE A 1140 1.31 -69.17 36.64
CA ILE A 1140 1.73 -70.41 35.97
C ILE A 1140 2.87 -71.08 36.74
N GLU A 1141 3.88 -70.31 37.16
CA GLU A 1141 5.03 -70.82 37.91
C GLU A 1141 4.71 -71.15 39.38
N SER A 1142 3.88 -70.35 40.05
CA SER A 1142 3.53 -70.58 41.46
C SER A 1142 2.70 -71.85 41.62
N VAL A 1143 1.72 -72.08 40.74
CA VAL A 1143 0.91 -73.31 40.73
C VAL A 1143 1.78 -74.52 40.36
N TYR A 1144 2.82 -74.35 39.54
CA TYR A 1144 3.74 -75.43 39.17
C TYR A 1144 4.59 -75.85 40.37
N THR A 1145 5.07 -74.87 41.13
CA THR A 1145 5.81 -75.09 42.37
C THR A 1145 4.92 -75.74 43.45
N ASP A 1146 3.69 -75.26 43.59
CA ASP A 1146 2.70 -75.84 44.53
C ASP A 1146 2.31 -77.28 44.15
N LEU A 1147 2.22 -77.60 42.85
CA LEU A 1147 1.96 -78.98 42.38
C LEU A 1147 3.04 -79.95 42.90
N CYS A 1148 4.31 -79.53 42.89
CA CYS A 1148 5.42 -80.37 43.35
C CYS A 1148 5.23 -80.80 44.81
N ASN A 1149 4.91 -79.84 45.69
CA ASN A 1149 4.79 -80.07 47.13
C ASN A 1149 3.44 -80.70 47.52
N SER A 1150 2.34 -80.25 46.92
CA SER A 1150 0.97 -80.61 47.34
C SER A 1150 0.38 -81.82 46.59
N ALA A 1151 1.05 -82.32 45.55
CA ALA A 1151 0.55 -83.43 44.75
C ALA A 1151 1.63 -84.46 44.41
N TYR A 1152 2.74 -84.04 43.79
CA TYR A 1152 3.77 -84.98 43.35
C TYR A 1152 4.44 -85.71 44.53
N VAL A 1153 5.00 -84.98 45.51
CA VAL A 1153 5.72 -85.60 46.65
C VAL A 1153 4.83 -86.59 47.43
N PRO A 1154 3.58 -86.25 47.81
CA PRO A 1154 2.69 -87.19 48.49
C PRO A 1154 2.36 -88.44 47.67
N ILE A 1155 2.03 -88.29 46.37
CA ILE A 1155 1.69 -89.43 45.51
C ILE A 1155 2.91 -90.31 45.30
N HIS A 1156 4.06 -89.72 44.97
CA HIS A 1156 5.29 -90.46 44.73
C HIS A 1156 5.81 -91.19 45.97
N ASN A 1157 5.71 -90.58 47.17
CA ASN A 1157 6.05 -91.26 48.41
C ASN A 1157 5.10 -92.42 48.71
N LEU A 1158 3.78 -92.24 48.52
CA LEU A 1158 2.82 -93.34 48.66
C LEU A 1158 3.11 -94.48 47.66
N CYS A 1159 3.51 -94.14 46.43
CA CYS A 1159 3.94 -95.11 45.42
C CYS A 1159 5.17 -95.90 45.88
N LYS A 1160 6.18 -95.22 46.42
CA LYS A 1160 7.39 -95.86 46.96
C LYS A 1160 7.13 -96.71 48.21
N GLU A 1161 6.31 -96.23 49.13
CA GLU A 1161 5.91 -96.99 50.32
C GLU A 1161 5.13 -98.25 49.94
N SER A 1162 4.19 -98.13 49.00
CA SER A 1162 3.43 -99.26 48.47
C SER A 1162 4.32 -100.25 47.74
N LEU A 1163 5.28 -99.77 46.93
CA LEU A 1163 6.29 -100.62 46.30
C LEU A 1163 7.16 -101.34 47.33
N SER A 1164 7.61 -100.66 48.38
CA SER A 1164 8.37 -101.29 49.48
C SER A 1164 7.54 -102.33 50.23
N ARG A 1165 6.25 -102.08 50.47
CA ARG A 1165 5.33 -103.07 51.06
C ARG A 1165 5.17 -104.30 50.16
N VAL A 1166 4.99 -104.08 48.85
CA VAL A 1166 4.92 -105.17 47.86
C VAL A 1166 6.23 -105.94 47.81
N GLN A 1167 7.39 -105.27 47.80
CA GLN A 1167 8.70 -105.92 47.82
C GLN A 1167 8.94 -106.70 49.12
N ASN A 1168 8.59 -106.14 50.28
CA ASN A 1168 8.68 -106.83 51.57
C ASN A 1168 7.75 -108.04 51.60
N TYR A 1169 6.52 -107.92 51.09
CA TYR A 1169 5.60 -109.05 50.96
C TYR A 1169 6.14 -110.11 50.01
N THR A 1170 6.70 -109.71 48.86
CA THR A 1170 7.31 -110.63 47.89
C THR A 1170 8.51 -111.35 48.52
N THR A 1171 9.36 -110.63 49.26
CA THR A 1171 10.51 -111.20 49.97
C THR A 1171 10.07 -112.13 51.10
N LEU A 1172 9.02 -111.77 51.84
CA LEU A 1172 8.41 -112.59 52.88
C LEU A 1172 7.77 -113.84 52.26
N GLN A 1173 7.12 -113.71 51.11
CA GLN A 1173 6.57 -114.82 50.33
C GLN A 1173 7.69 -115.74 49.86
N THR A 1174 8.81 -115.23 49.35
CA THR A 1174 10.00 -116.04 49.01
C THR A 1174 10.62 -116.68 50.24
N TYR A 1175 10.65 -115.99 51.39
CA TYR A 1175 11.12 -116.55 52.66
C TYR A 1175 10.21 -117.66 53.18
N ILE A 1176 8.89 -117.48 53.09
CA ILE A 1176 7.88 -118.48 53.43
C ILE A 1176 7.94 -119.66 52.46
N GLU A 1177 8.12 -119.43 51.16
CA GLU A 1177 8.37 -120.49 50.17
C GLU A 1177 9.66 -121.25 50.48
N ASN A 1178 10.74 -120.56 50.88
CA ASN A 1178 11.99 -121.20 51.33
C ASN A 1178 11.84 -121.96 52.66
N LEU A 1179 11.03 -121.45 53.60
CA LEU A 1179 10.71 -122.10 54.89
C LEU A 1179 9.82 -123.34 54.71
N ILE A 1180 8.87 -123.29 53.79
CA ILE A 1180 8.00 -124.42 53.42
C ILE A 1180 8.81 -125.51 52.70
N ASN A 1181 9.92 -125.14 52.03
CA ASN A 1181 10.69 -126.04 51.17
C ASN A 1181 11.94 -126.71 51.80
N ASN A 1182 12.26 -126.55 53.10
CA ASN A 1182 13.43 -127.23 53.70
C ASN A 1182 13.12 -128.25 54.81
N LYS A 1183 13.42 -129.52 54.46
CA LYS A 1183 13.77 -130.64 55.35
C LYS A 1183 14.99 -130.27 56.22
N GLN A 1184 15.00 -130.72 57.48
CA GLN A 1184 16.20 -130.72 58.32
C GLN A 1184 17.29 -131.62 57.72
N ASP A 1185 18.55 -131.20 57.81
CA ASP A 1185 19.65 -132.09 58.13
C ASP A 1185 20.68 -131.37 59.02
N ASP A 1186 21.04 -132.03 60.11
CA ASP A 1186 22.25 -131.78 60.91
C ASP A 1186 23.48 -132.08 60.04
N THR A 1187 24.47 -131.18 60.01
CA THR A 1187 25.90 -131.46 60.32
C THR A 1187 26.81 -130.25 60.06
N ASP A 1188 27.56 -129.89 61.12
CA ASP A 1188 28.80 -129.11 61.23
C ASP A 1188 28.84 -127.56 61.10
N ARG A 1189 28.98 -126.96 62.30
CA ARG A 1189 29.78 -125.80 62.77
C ARG A 1189 29.87 -124.51 61.94
#